data_AF-A0A1W1II24-F1
#
_entry.id   AF-A0A1W1II24-F1
#
_cell.length_a   1.000
_cell.length_b   1.000
_cell.length_c   1.000
_cell.angle_alpha   90.00
_cell.angle_beta   90.00
_cell.angle_gamma   90.00
#
_symmetry.space_group_name_H-M   'P 1'
#
loop_
_entity.id
_entity.type
_entity.pdbx_description
1 polymer ?
#
loop_
_entity_poly.entity_id
_entity_poly.type
_entity_poly.pdbx_seq_one_letter_code
_entity_poly.pdbx_strand_id
1 'polypeptide(L)'
;MKIRKIEIYGYGKWVNRTFDGVQDLQVFHGKNEAGKSTLSSFINSILFGFPSARKKDQNLYVPKQAQAYGGRLFLEDTRFGDVIVERVKDRNKGQALVTLPDGVQQTTKNLGRFLLGMDRETFESLYTFKIDSLLSLKKTQKDDLNHYLLSIGTSGSERLLQLAKEYRDEAAKRFKPTGSVPPLNKKIQAAEKLQRKLQQAKAKNATYETSLLHLSDSQKQQAELLSRQQELEQEQTAIAESLRLADSYQEWKRLNKEITAVDYSEVPEDARYQWQNQQEKMAASIQAQTQLQERLAQLQKQLGEYVHVEWYKGHQSEFAALQHSAAKTQADLNKITYLENEISNNKADLAKQKMALGLNLALPAPEPLKEEERGQLQQLAQDIRQIEEQLLRLDHNIGFHEEQLETLQQEETRLQHEKLTDEAYAALQSDVQQPNQRIAAPAPAKRNPLGMLFLAAAVFLVLSFVLADFRVIAWALSAVLAVGGAILTRRKQQTQTKDVASQEGSSENAMEQFLKQAAVRERISAVTRELEELQDKFLELLNSREETEERGNMLQTEWTTFLQQKGYPARMTARELLQLDPGAVLAEKAALIINQEAEMSDLNFAVDKWNEQTAFIRSRFHFEHLTVAEMAARFSEIQNAVILEENMATNVQDKINELQQELEQIQRDLAESHQQRQRLLDQANAKTEAEFYQLLALKEKQEQNLKRKELLDEQVSGREQLLDRYGDAKKSADLYEKNELEMRRLKSELSILQRTEVELKHQLEQLEEGGTYSALLQEFALAETELRDLAIEWAGLVTAGEWIEGALRYGKEDRLPLMLDDTITFFSRLTEGAYTGIAFQKNGMKVQRKDGTTFLPNELSQGTVEQLYIALRLAFVKNTADIVSMPVLIDDGFVNFDDDRKNIMFTLLEELSEDVQVLFFTFDDTCVQRFSQKQVYMLK
;
A
#
# COMPACT_ATOMS: atom_id res chain seq x y z
N MET A 1 -19.02 23.11 15.97
CA MET A 1 -20.02 22.15 16.49
C MET A 1 -20.43 22.57 17.89
N LYS A 2 -21.74 22.62 18.16
CA LYS A 2 -22.33 22.99 19.45
C LYS A 2 -23.35 21.95 19.90
N ILE A 3 -23.54 21.76 21.21
CA ILE A 3 -24.57 20.92 21.82
C ILE A 3 -25.74 21.81 22.20
N ARG A 4 -26.89 21.67 21.52
CA ARG A 4 -28.10 22.44 21.81
C ARG A 4 -28.97 21.80 22.87
N LYS A 5 -29.03 20.47 22.88
CA LYS A 5 -29.92 19.69 23.75
C LYS A 5 -29.27 18.38 24.17
N ILE A 6 -29.44 18.02 25.43
CA ILE A 6 -28.93 16.80 26.07
C ILE A 6 -30.11 16.02 26.63
N GLU A 7 -30.33 14.80 26.12
CA GLU A 7 -31.37 13.91 26.64
C GLU A 7 -30.74 12.64 27.21
N ILE A 8 -31.02 12.37 28.48
CA ILE A 8 -30.45 11.25 29.24
C ILE A 8 -31.59 10.29 29.61
N TYR A 9 -31.52 9.08 29.08
CA TYR A 9 -32.46 8.01 29.45
C TYR A 9 -32.05 7.41 30.79
N GLY A 10 -30.75 7.12 30.95
CA GLY A 10 -30.17 6.65 32.20
C GLY A 10 -28.65 6.71 32.14
N TYR A 11 -28.02 7.47 33.06
CA TYR A 11 -26.56 7.54 33.20
C TYR A 11 -26.20 8.04 34.61
N GLY A 12 -25.62 7.17 35.44
CA GLY A 12 -25.35 7.46 36.85
C GLY A 12 -26.62 7.83 37.62
N LYS A 13 -26.67 9.05 38.17
CA LYS A 13 -27.84 9.58 38.91
C LYS A 13 -28.97 10.12 38.02
N TRP A 14 -28.67 10.37 36.74
CA TRP A 14 -29.62 10.98 35.81
C TRP A 14 -30.47 9.90 35.15
N VAL A 15 -31.80 10.00 35.30
CA VAL A 15 -32.79 9.08 34.71
C VAL A 15 -33.91 9.92 34.11
N ASN A 16 -34.22 9.71 32.83
CA ASN A 16 -35.23 10.44 32.06
C ASN A 16 -35.14 11.97 32.25
N ARG A 17 -33.95 12.53 32.06
CA ARG A 17 -33.68 13.98 32.18
C ARG A 17 -33.29 14.60 30.86
N THR A 18 -33.80 15.80 30.63
CA THR A 18 -33.54 16.59 29.43
C THR A 18 -33.06 17.97 29.82
N PHE A 19 -31.95 18.40 29.23
CA PHE A 19 -31.43 19.75 29.28
C PHE A 19 -31.58 20.34 27.88
N ASP A 20 -32.51 21.29 27.72
CA ASP A 20 -32.83 21.93 26.43
C ASP A 20 -32.47 23.41 26.46
N GLY A 21 -32.21 23.98 25.28
CA GLY A 21 -31.80 25.38 25.14
C GLY A 21 -30.42 25.68 25.74
N VAL A 22 -29.47 24.76 25.58
CA VAL A 22 -28.07 24.95 26.04
C VAL A 22 -27.45 26.12 25.27
N GLN A 23 -26.88 27.08 26.01
CA GLN A 23 -26.28 28.30 25.46
C GLN A 23 -24.84 28.09 24.97
N ASP A 24 -24.27 29.09 24.28
CA ASP A 24 -22.86 29.11 23.87
C ASP A 24 -21.91 29.10 25.08
N LEU A 25 -22.26 29.81 26.14
CA LEU A 25 -21.68 29.65 27.48
C LEU A 25 -22.77 29.13 28.42
N GLN A 26 -22.69 27.85 28.78
CA GLN A 26 -23.63 27.22 29.71
C GLN A 26 -22.92 26.82 31.00
N VAL A 27 -23.40 27.36 32.12
CA VAL A 27 -22.96 27.00 33.47
C VAL A 27 -23.94 26.01 34.08
N PHE A 28 -23.45 24.86 34.51
CA PHE A 28 -24.19 23.87 35.30
C PHE A 28 -23.73 23.98 36.75
N HIS A 29 -24.49 24.69 37.57
CA HIS A 29 -24.17 24.95 38.97
C HIS A 29 -24.82 23.91 39.88
N GLY A 30 -24.09 23.38 40.86
CA GLY A 30 -24.70 22.57 41.92
C GLY A 30 -23.69 22.10 42.95
N LYS A 31 -24.18 21.68 44.13
CA LYS A 31 -23.34 21.11 45.21
C LYS A 31 -22.63 19.83 44.77
N ASN A 32 -21.71 19.33 45.60
CA ASN A 32 -21.17 17.98 45.39
C ASN A 32 -22.31 16.96 45.34
N GLU A 33 -22.15 15.92 44.52
CA GLU A 33 -23.21 14.90 44.25
C GLU A 33 -24.42 15.42 43.42
N ALA A 34 -24.44 16.69 43.03
CA ALA A 34 -25.45 17.23 42.11
C ALA A 34 -25.36 16.66 40.67
N GLY A 35 -24.39 15.79 40.37
CA GLY A 35 -24.29 15.08 39.09
C GLY A 35 -23.53 15.82 37.98
N LYS A 36 -22.71 16.82 38.34
CA LYS A 36 -21.82 17.60 37.45
C LYS A 36 -20.90 16.73 36.59
N SER A 37 -19.98 16.01 37.23
CA SER A 37 -19.05 15.11 36.54
C SER A 37 -19.77 13.93 35.85
N THR A 38 -20.94 13.53 36.35
CA THR A 38 -21.80 12.53 35.69
C THR A 38 -22.31 13.04 34.34
N LEU A 39 -22.71 14.32 34.25
CA LEU A 39 -23.17 14.95 33.02
C LEU A 39 -22.03 15.16 32.01
N SER A 40 -20.86 15.60 32.47
CA SER A 40 -19.65 15.69 31.63
C SER A 40 -19.21 14.32 31.08
N SER A 41 -19.25 13.27 31.92
CA SER A 41 -18.95 11.89 31.50
C SER A 41 -20.00 11.32 30.52
N PHE A 42 -21.26 11.71 30.66
CA PHE A 42 -22.32 11.35 29.72
C PHE A 42 -22.01 11.89 28.32
N ILE A 43 -21.71 13.19 28.20
CA ILE A 43 -21.37 13.83 26.90
C ILE A 43 -20.21 13.07 26.23
N ASN A 44 -19.13 12.80 26.98
CA ASN A 44 -17.99 12.02 26.51
C ASN A 44 -18.37 10.61 26.04
N SER A 45 -19.28 9.95 26.76
CA SER A 45 -19.70 8.58 26.43
C SER A 45 -20.57 8.52 25.18
N ILE A 46 -21.40 9.53 24.94
CA ILE A 46 -22.19 9.59 23.70
C ILE A 46 -21.26 9.82 22.50
N LEU A 47 -20.33 10.77 22.59
CA LEU A 47 -19.39 11.12 21.51
C LEU A 47 -18.35 10.03 21.23
N PHE A 48 -17.73 9.45 22.25
CA PHE A 48 -16.57 8.55 22.06
C PHE A 48 -16.81 7.10 22.49
N GLY A 49 -17.99 6.79 23.04
CA GLY A 49 -18.34 5.46 23.52
C GLY A 49 -18.12 5.27 25.02
N PHE A 50 -18.78 4.25 25.58
CA PHE A 50 -18.75 3.97 27.01
C PHE A 50 -17.36 3.52 27.49
N PRO A 51 -16.93 3.93 28.70
CA PRO A 51 -15.67 3.48 29.29
C PRO A 51 -15.63 1.95 29.44
N SER A 52 -14.45 1.35 29.22
CA SER A 52 -14.25 -0.10 29.25
C SER A 52 -13.98 -0.60 30.67
N ALA A 53 -14.67 -1.67 31.07
CA ALA A 53 -14.49 -2.32 32.38
C ALA A 53 -13.09 -2.95 32.59
N ARG A 54 -12.22 -2.97 31.57
CA ARG A 54 -10.84 -3.49 31.66
C ARG A 54 -9.83 -2.50 32.24
N LYS A 55 -10.11 -1.18 32.21
CA LYS A 55 -9.23 -0.17 32.81
C LYS A 55 -9.63 0.00 34.29
N LYS A 56 -8.70 -0.27 35.21
CA LYS A 56 -8.98 -0.45 36.66
C LYS A 56 -9.43 0.81 37.42
N ASP A 57 -9.42 2.00 36.80
CA ASP A 57 -9.66 3.29 37.47
C ASP A 57 -10.78 4.15 36.84
N GLN A 58 -11.69 3.59 36.03
CA GLN A 58 -12.77 4.36 35.41
C GLN A 58 -14.16 3.99 35.95
N ASN A 59 -14.88 4.98 36.46
CA ASN A 59 -16.26 4.82 36.91
C ASN A 59 -17.18 4.59 35.71
N LEU A 60 -17.93 3.48 35.73
CA LEU A 60 -18.80 3.07 34.64
C LEU A 60 -20.16 3.78 34.65
N TYR A 61 -20.54 4.48 35.73
CA TYR A 61 -21.81 5.23 35.84
C TYR A 61 -23.05 4.47 35.34
N VAL A 62 -23.14 3.16 35.61
CA VAL A 62 -24.31 2.36 35.24
C VAL A 62 -25.49 2.76 36.13
N PRO A 63 -26.63 3.19 35.57
CA PRO A 63 -27.79 3.64 36.35
C PRO A 63 -28.40 2.45 37.10
N LYS A 64 -28.83 2.69 38.35
CA LYS A 64 -29.43 1.64 39.20
C LYS A 64 -30.95 1.49 39.00
N GLN A 65 -31.62 2.52 38.46
CA GLN A 65 -33.09 2.65 38.43
C GLN A 65 -33.65 2.92 37.03
N ALA A 66 -32.81 2.93 35.98
CA ALA A 66 -33.24 3.25 34.61
C ALA A 66 -33.38 1.98 33.76
N GLN A 67 -34.40 1.94 32.90
CA GLN A 67 -34.62 0.85 31.95
C GLN A 67 -33.60 0.84 30.79
N ALA A 68 -32.94 1.98 30.51
CA ALA A 68 -31.94 2.10 29.46
C ALA A 68 -30.69 2.85 29.94
N TYR A 69 -29.50 2.35 29.59
CA TYR A 69 -28.22 3.01 29.88
C TYR A 69 -27.67 3.74 28.65
N GLY A 70 -27.81 5.06 28.62
CA GLY A 70 -27.46 5.91 27.50
C GLY A 70 -28.37 7.12 27.33
N GLY A 71 -28.35 7.71 26.14
CA GLY A 71 -29.14 8.89 25.77
C GLY A 71 -28.72 9.47 24.42
N ARG A 72 -29.08 10.73 24.15
CA ARG A 72 -28.77 11.42 22.90
C ARG A 72 -28.38 12.88 23.08
N LEU A 73 -27.54 13.36 22.17
CA LEU A 73 -27.12 14.75 22.03
C LEU A 73 -27.64 15.30 20.71
N PHE A 74 -28.14 16.54 20.75
CA PHE A 74 -28.50 17.30 19.56
C PHE A 74 -27.37 18.28 19.30
N LEU A 75 -26.71 18.09 18.16
CA LEU A 75 -25.53 18.83 17.75
C LEU A 75 -25.89 19.77 16.60
N GLU A 76 -25.42 21.00 16.67
CA GLU A 76 -25.56 22.03 15.63
C GLU A 76 -24.16 22.48 15.16
N ASP A 77 -24.11 23.27 14.10
CA ASP A 77 -22.86 23.73 13.47
C ASP A 77 -21.89 22.58 13.18
N THR A 78 -22.43 21.43 12.76
CA THR A 78 -21.62 20.32 12.23
C THR A 78 -21.47 20.48 10.73
N ARG A 79 -20.42 19.87 10.15
CA ARG A 79 -20.22 19.86 8.68
C ARG A 79 -21.35 19.22 7.87
N PHE A 80 -22.28 18.55 8.55
CA PHE A 80 -23.44 17.89 7.96
C PHE A 80 -24.77 18.56 8.34
N GLY A 81 -24.75 19.76 8.94
CA GLY A 81 -25.93 20.43 9.50
C GLY A 81 -26.27 19.99 10.92
N ASP A 82 -27.53 20.10 11.32
CA ASP A 82 -28.02 19.65 12.63
C ASP A 82 -28.06 18.12 12.71
N VAL A 83 -27.34 17.55 13.66
CA VAL A 83 -27.13 16.10 13.79
C VAL A 83 -27.51 15.63 15.19
N ILE A 84 -28.27 14.55 15.28
CA ILE A 84 -28.60 13.91 16.55
C ILE A 84 -27.72 12.67 16.74
N VAL A 85 -26.96 12.61 17.82
CA VAL A 85 -26.14 11.45 18.17
C VAL A 85 -26.76 10.75 19.37
N GLU A 86 -27.31 9.57 19.15
CA GLU A 86 -27.88 8.70 20.18
C GLU A 86 -26.96 7.50 20.45
N ARG A 87 -26.73 7.17 21.71
CA ARG A 87 -25.97 5.97 22.09
C ARG A 87 -26.58 5.34 23.35
N VAL A 88 -26.96 4.08 23.23
CA VAL A 88 -27.49 3.25 24.32
C VAL A 88 -26.70 1.95 24.37
N LYS A 89 -26.22 1.54 25.54
CA LYS A 89 -25.28 0.40 25.67
C LYS A 89 -25.85 -0.91 25.15
N ASP A 90 -27.10 -1.18 25.48
CA ASP A 90 -27.76 -2.45 25.18
C ASP A 90 -28.49 -2.45 23.83
N ARG A 91 -28.54 -1.29 23.14
CA ARG A 91 -29.07 -1.13 21.78
C ARG A 91 -27.91 -1.01 20.78
N ASN A 92 -28.08 -1.55 19.56
CA ASN A 92 -27.07 -1.44 18.49
C ASN A 92 -25.64 -1.89 18.90
N LYS A 93 -25.51 -2.81 19.87
CA LYS A 93 -24.23 -3.24 20.48
C LYS A 93 -23.39 -2.07 21.04
N GLY A 94 -24.03 -1.01 21.55
CA GLY A 94 -23.38 0.18 22.10
C GLY A 94 -22.82 1.16 21.06
N GLN A 95 -23.14 0.96 19.79
CA GLN A 95 -22.75 1.86 18.69
C GLN A 95 -23.57 3.15 18.71
N ALA A 96 -23.02 4.24 18.17
CA ALA A 96 -23.76 5.49 18.04
C ALA A 96 -24.69 5.41 16.83
N LEU A 97 -25.95 5.78 17.04
CA LEU A 97 -26.93 6.06 16.01
C LEU A 97 -26.91 7.57 15.73
N VAL A 98 -26.62 7.94 14.49
CA VAL A 98 -26.52 9.34 14.07
C VAL A 98 -27.68 9.66 13.15
N THR A 99 -28.51 10.63 13.50
CA THR A 99 -29.59 11.15 12.62
C THR A 99 -29.11 12.44 11.98
N LEU A 100 -29.06 12.47 10.66
CA LEU A 100 -28.69 13.63 9.83
C LEU A 100 -29.90 14.58 9.65
N PRO A 101 -29.70 15.82 9.14
CA PRO A 101 -30.80 16.79 8.96
C PRO A 101 -31.88 16.34 7.98
N ASP A 102 -31.52 15.50 7.02
CA ASP A 102 -32.43 14.86 6.06
C ASP A 102 -33.27 13.73 6.69
N GLY A 103 -33.08 13.45 7.98
CA GLY A 103 -33.75 12.38 8.73
C GLY A 103 -33.15 11.00 8.52
N VAL A 104 -32.06 10.87 7.75
CA VAL A 104 -31.35 9.61 7.54
C VAL A 104 -30.62 9.22 8.80
N GLN A 105 -30.85 7.99 9.27
CA GLN A 105 -30.20 7.43 10.45
C GLN A 105 -29.07 6.48 10.07
N GLN A 106 -27.89 6.67 10.63
CA GLN A 106 -26.71 5.86 10.35
C GLN A 106 -26.08 5.37 11.65
N THR A 107 -25.93 4.05 11.78
CA THR A 107 -25.24 3.45 12.93
C THR A 107 -23.74 3.36 12.65
N THR A 108 -22.90 3.81 13.59
CA THR A 108 -21.44 3.70 13.47
C THR A 108 -20.77 3.36 14.79
N LYS A 109 -19.70 2.55 14.71
CA LYS A 109 -18.79 2.29 15.82
C LYS A 109 -17.93 3.50 16.14
N ASN A 110 -17.52 4.25 15.12
CA ASN A 110 -16.61 5.40 15.26
C ASN A 110 -17.27 6.66 14.70
N LEU A 111 -17.40 7.68 15.54
CA LEU A 111 -17.90 9.00 15.13
C LEU A 111 -16.81 9.87 14.50
N GLY A 112 -15.62 9.35 14.22
CA GLY A 112 -14.49 10.11 13.66
C GLY A 112 -14.86 10.93 12.43
N ARG A 113 -15.70 10.43 11.52
CA ARG A 113 -16.17 11.27 10.40
C ARG A 113 -17.08 12.43 10.84
N PHE A 114 -17.76 12.38 11.96
CA PHE A 114 -18.58 13.47 12.48
C PHE A 114 -17.78 14.42 13.38
N LEU A 115 -16.72 13.90 14.00
CA LEU A 115 -15.84 14.61 14.93
C LEU A 115 -14.48 14.97 14.29
N LEU A 116 -14.40 15.08 12.96
CA LEU A 116 -13.19 15.47 12.21
C LEU A 116 -11.93 14.63 12.54
N GLY A 117 -12.11 13.34 12.81
CA GLY A 117 -11.04 12.42 13.16
C GLY A 117 -10.58 12.51 14.62
N MET A 118 -11.21 13.36 15.43
CA MET A 118 -10.90 13.51 16.86
C MET A 118 -11.23 12.22 17.61
N ASP A 119 -10.24 11.71 18.34
CA ASP A 119 -10.42 10.62 19.27
C ASP A 119 -10.67 11.12 20.69
N ARG A 120 -11.02 10.18 21.58
CA ARG A 120 -11.35 10.47 22.97
C ARG A 120 -10.19 11.09 23.74
N GLU A 121 -8.99 10.56 23.54
CA GLU A 121 -7.79 10.94 24.30
C GLU A 121 -7.38 12.37 23.94
N THR A 122 -7.46 12.71 22.65
CA THR A 122 -7.25 14.07 22.13
C THR A 122 -8.33 15.03 22.64
N PHE A 123 -9.60 14.66 22.60
CA PHE A 123 -10.69 15.51 23.12
C PHE A 123 -10.56 15.77 24.62
N GLU A 124 -10.30 14.73 25.43
CA GLU A 124 -10.10 14.86 26.88
C GLU A 124 -8.85 15.69 27.21
N SER A 125 -7.81 15.66 26.36
CA SER A 125 -6.59 16.44 26.54
C SER A 125 -6.77 17.92 26.19
N LEU A 126 -7.46 18.23 25.09
CA LEU A 126 -7.50 19.58 24.49
C LEU A 126 -8.75 20.38 24.89
N TYR A 127 -9.92 19.73 24.88
CA TYR A 127 -11.22 20.38 25.05
C TYR A 127 -11.85 20.12 26.43
N THR A 128 -11.25 19.25 27.26
CA THR A 128 -11.71 18.99 28.63
C THR A 128 -10.74 19.52 29.68
N PHE A 129 -11.23 20.37 30.59
CA PHE A 129 -10.48 21.01 31.65
C PHE A 129 -10.88 20.40 32.99
N LYS A 130 -9.98 19.57 33.56
CA LYS A 130 -10.11 18.94 34.87
C LYS A 130 -8.87 19.22 35.71
N ILE A 131 -9.05 19.38 37.02
CA ILE A 131 -7.94 19.70 37.94
C ILE A 131 -6.88 18.58 37.98
N ASP A 132 -7.29 17.31 37.94
CA ASP A 132 -6.36 16.16 37.96
C ASP A 132 -5.49 16.07 36.70
N SER A 133 -6.04 16.47 35.54
CA SER A 133 -5.31 16.52 34.26
C SER A 133 -4.27 17.64 34.21
N LEU A 134 -4.48 18.71 34.98
CA LEU A 134 -3.51 19.81 35.12
C LEU A 134 -2.39 19.45 36.11
N LEU A 135 -2.71 18.69 37.17
CA LEU A 135 -1.77 18.26 38.20
C LEU A 135 -0.79 17.17 37.73
N SER A 136 -1.21 16.29 36.82
CA SER A 136 -0.36 15.22 36.27
C SER A 136 0.79 15.76 35.41
N LEU A 137 0.62 16.91 34.76
CA LEU A 137 1.62 17.55 33.90
C LEU A 137 2.87 18.06 34.65
N LYS A 138 2.79 18.27 35.97
CA LYS A 138 3.94 18.66 36.79
C LYS A 138 4.89 17.48 37.07
N LYS A 139 4.42 16.23 36.95
CA LYS A 139 5.20 15.00 37.17
C LYS A 139 5.94 14.53 35.90
N THR A 140 5.61 15.08 34.75
CA THR A 140 6.14 14.68 33.45
C THR A 140 7.51 15.33 33.19
N GLN A 141 8.44 14.60 32.56
CA GLN A 141 9.83 15.05 32.39
C GLN A 141 9.94 16.23 31.40
N LYS A 142 11.08 16.95 31.43
CA LYS A 142 11.36 18.17 30.64
C LYS A 142 11.10 18.04 29.13
N ASP A 143 11.22 16.84 28.56
CA ASP A 143 11.06 16.61 27.12
C ASP A 143 9.59 16.40 26.68
N ASP A 144 8.72 15.91 27.58
CA ASP A 144 7.34 15.56 27.23
C ASP A 144 6.44 16.78 27.04
N LEU A 145 6.79 17.94 27.63
CA LEU A 145 5.99 19.16 27.49
C LEU A 145 6.14 19.81 26.11
N ASN A 146 7.35 19.76 25.55
CA ASN A 146 7.58 20.17 24.18
C ASN A 146 6.84 19.24 23.22
N HIS A 147 6.86 17.92 23.47
CA HIS A 147 6.12 16.94 22.67
C HIS A 147 4.61 17.14 22.77
N TYR A 148 4.09 17.46 23.96
CA TYR A 148 2.67 17.78 24.19
C TYR A 148 2.25 19.04 23.42
N LEU A 149 3.04 20.12 23.45
CA LEU A 149 2.73 21.35 22.71
C LEU A 149 2.90 21.18 21.19
N LEU A 150 3.90 20.41 20.76
CA LEU A 150 4.10 20.05 19.37
C LEU A 150 3.01 19.11 18.84
N SER A 151 2.37 18.30 19.69
CA SER A 151 1.24 17.44 19.31
C SER A 151 -0.10 18.21 19.31
N ILE A 152 -0.23 19.22 20.18
CA ILE A 152 -1.38 20.13 20.23
C ILE A 152 -1.56 20.86 18.90
N GLY A 153 -0.52 21.51 18.34
CA GLY A 153 -0.62 22.30 17.11
C GLY A 153 -0.89 21.50 15.83
N THR A 154 -0.88 20.17 15.90
CA THR A 154 -0.92 19.28 14.74
C THR A 154 -1.63 17.98 15.12
N SER A 155 -2.93 18.08 15.44
CA SER A 155 -3.79 16.93 15.73
C SER A 155 -3.64 15.84 14.65
N GLY A 156 -2.98 14.73 14.98
CA GLY A 156 -2.69 13.60 14.08
C GLY A 156 -1.24 13.48 13.55
N SER A 157 -0.36 14.44 13.82
CA SER A 157 1.01 14.43 13.28
C SER A 157 2.03 13.63 14.07
N GLU A 158 1.75 13.23 15.31
CA GLU A 158 2.70 12.47 16.13
C GLU A 158 3.09 11.16 15.43
N ARG A 159 2.09 10.52 14.83
CA ARG A 159 2.27 9.32 14.01
C ARG A 159 3.06 9.58 12.73
N LEU A 160 2.89 10.77 12.13
CA LEU A 160 3.63 11.19 10.95
C LEU A 160 5.09 11.56 11.28
N LEU A 161 5.33 12.22 12.42
CA LEU A 161 6.68 12.51 12.92
C LEU A 161 7.41 11.22 13.30
N GLN A 162 6.72 10.26 13.90
CA GLN A 162 7.25 8.94 14.19
C GLN A 162 7.61 8.19 12.90
N LEU A 163 6.73 8.22 11.90
CA LEU A 163 6.99 7.62 10.59
C LEU A 163 8.16 8.28 9.86
N ALA A 164 8.26 9.61 9.89
CA ALA A 164 9.39 10.35 9.33
C ALA A 164 10.71 9.99 10.04
N LYS A 165 10.69 9.82 11.37
CA LYS A 165 11.83 9.34 12.15
C LYS A 165 12.21 7.90 11.78
N GLU A 166 11.24 7.00 11.63
CA GLU A 166 11.46 5.61 11.21
C GLU A 166 12.14 5.56 9.83
N TYR A 167 11.65 6.31 8.84
CA TYR A 167 12.29 6.41 7.52
C TYR A 167 13.71 6.95 7.60
N ARG A 168 13.96 7.93 8.48
CA ARG A 168 15.31 8.48 8.68
C ARG A 168 16.26 7.47 9.33
N ASP A 169 15.80 6.75 10.34
CA ASP A 169 16.57 5.70 11.02
C ASP A 169 16.87 4.54 10.07
N GLU A 170 15.91 4.16 9.22
CA GLU A 170 16.09 3.18 8.15
C GLU A 170 17.07 3.65 7.06
N ALA A 171 16.99 4.91 6.64
CA ALA A 171 17.95 5.50 5.71
C ALA A 171 19.36 5.51 6.31
N ALA A 172 19.50 5.84 7.59
CA ALA A 172 20.78 5.87 8.31
C ALA A 172 21.41 4.48 8.50
N LYS A 173 20.62 3.40 8.48
CA LYS A 173 21.15 2.02 8.43
C LYS A 173 21.74 1.67 7.07
N ARG A 174 21.23 2.28 5.98
CA ARG A 174 21.65 2.03 4.60
C ARG A 174 22.84 2.88 4.17
N PHE A 175 22.88 4.15 4.59
CA PHE A 175 23.98 5.08 4.29
C PHE A 175 24.23 6.09 5.41
N LYS A 176 25.51 6.37 5.68
CA LYS A 176 25.93 7.51 6.52
C LYS A 176 27.11 8.24 5.85
N PRO A 177 27.13 9.58 5.85
CA PRO A 177 28.20 10.36 5.20
C PRO A 177 29.61 9.97 5.66
N THR A 178 29.77 9.62 6.94
CA THR A 178 31.06 9.24 7.54
C THR A 178 31.13 7.78 7.98
N GLY A 179 30.13 6.95 7.64
CA GLY A 179 30.08 5.55 8.07
C GLY A 179 30.74 4.60 7.08
N SER A 180 31.54 3.64 7.55
CA SER A 180 32.11 2.57 6.72
C SER A 180 31.32 1.26 6.77
N VAL A 181 30.43 1.12 7.74
CA VAL A 181 29.64 -0.10 8.01
C VAL A 181 28.41 -0.24 7.11
N PRO A 182 27.63 0.82 6.80
CA PRO A 182 26.38 0.68 6.07
C PRO A 182 26.55 0.02 4.69
N PRO A 183 25.55 -0.74 4.21
CA PRO A 183 25.61 -1.45 2.93
C PRO A 183 25.99 -0.56 1.74
N LEU A 184 25.37 0.63 1.62
CA LEU A 184 25.66 1.54 0.51
C LEU A 184 27.11 2.04 0.57
N ASN A 185 27.61 2.42 1.75
CA ASN A 185 29.00 2.85 1.92
C ASN A 185 30.01 1.75 1.55
N LYS A 186 29.74 0.49 1.94
CA LYS A 186 30.59 -0.66 1.55
C LYS A 186 30.58 -0.88 0.04
N LYS A 187 29.42 -0.75 -0.61
CA LYS A 187 29.28 -0.92 -2.06
C LYS A 187 29.94 0.23 -2.83
N ILE A 188 29.85 1.48 -2.34
CA ILE A 188 30.61 2.62 -2.87
C ILE A 188 32.11 2.30 -2.88
N GLN A 189 32.67 1.87 -1.74
CA GLN A 189 34.10 1.52 -1.64
C GLN A 189 34.50 0.36 -2.56
N ALA A 190 33.63 -0.66 -2.69
CA ALA A 190 33.87 -1.80 -3.57
C ALA A 190 33.86 -1.38 -5.06
N ALA A 191 32.87 -0.57 -5.46
CA ALA A 191 32.74 -0.05 -6.82
C ALA A 191 33.92 0.87 -7.18
N GLU A 192 34.34 1.77 -6.29
CA GLU A 192 35.53 2.61 -6.50
C GLU A 192 36.81 1.78 -6.67
N LYS A 193 36.95 0.69 -5.89
CA LYS A 193 38.09 -0.21 -6.01
C LYS A 193 38.08 -0.96 -7.35
N LEU A 194 36.91 -1.43 -7.79
CA LEU A 194 36.74 -2.07 -9.10
C LEU A 194 37.00 -1.09 -10.25
N GLN A 195 36.52 0.16 -10.15
CA GLN A 195 36.77 1.22 -11.12
C GLN A 195 38.26 1.50 -11.28
N ARG A 196 39.01 1.59 -10.17
CA ARG A 196 40.46 1.78 -10.20
C ARG A 196 41.17 0.61 -10.87
N LYS A 197 40.78 -0.64 -10.56
CA LYS A 197 41.32 -1.83 -11.22
C LYS A 197 41.01 -1.85 -12.72
N LEU A 198 39.79 -1.48 -13.12
CA LEU A 198 39.37 -1.39 -14.51
C LEU A 198 40.19 -0.34 -15.27
N GLN A 199 40.43 0.84 -14.70
CA GLN A 199 41.28 1.87 -15.29
C GLN A 199 42.73 1.38 -15.46
N GLN A 200 43.28 0.68 -14.47
CA GLN A 200 44.61 0.07 -14.56
C GLN A 200 44.68 -0.99 -15.67
N ALA A 201 43.66 -1.84 -15.78
CA ALA A 201 43.57 -2.83 -16.85
C ALA A 201 43.42 -2.18 -18.24
N LYS A 202 42.65 -1.10 -18.36
CA LYS A 202 42.51 -0.30 -19.60
C LYS A 202 43.85 0.30 -20.04
N ALA A 203 44.61 0.86 -19.10
CA ALA A 203 45.93 1.42 -19.38
C ALA A 203 46.92 0.33 -19.84
N LYS A 204 46.89 -0.85 -19.22
CA LYS A 204 47.69 -2.00 -19.65
C LYS A 204 47.35 -2.45 -21.07
N ASN A 205 46.07 -2.43 -21.47
CA ASN A 205 45.65 -2.83 -22.82
C ASN A 205 46.13 -1.84 -23.90
N ALA A 206 46.15 -0.54 -23.62
CA ALA A 206 46.76 0.45 -24.53
C ALA A 206 48.29 0.26 -24.64
N THR A 207 48.94 -0.14 -23.54
CA THR A 207 50.38 -0.43 -23.50
C THR A 207 50.71 -1.70 -24.30
N TYR A 208 49.79 -2.68 -24.31
CA TYR A 208 49.89 -3.90 -25.11
C TYR A 208 49.91 -3.58 -26.61
N GLU A 209 48.99 -2.73 -27.10
CA GLU A 209 48.96 -2.30 -28.50
C GLU A 209 50.25 -1.58 -28.92
N THR A 210 50.77 -0.67 -28.09
CA THR A 210 52.05 0.01 -28.38
C THR A 210 53.23 -0.95 -28.37
N SER A 211 53.24 -1.94 -27.47
CA SER A 211 54.33 -2.94 -27.38
C SER A 211 54.34 -3.88 -28.59
N LEU A 212 53.16 -4.20 -29.14
CA LEU A 212 52.99 -4.94 -30.40
C LEU A 212 53.53 -4.16 -31.61
N LEU A 213 53.26 -2.85 -31.66
CA LEU A 213 53.83 -1.98 -32.70
C LEU A 213 55.35 -1.89 -32.60
N HIS A 214 55.91 -1.70 -31.40
CA HIS A 214 57.36 -1.67 -31.18
C HIS A 214 58.03 -3.01 -31.50
N LEU A 215 57.38 -4.14 -31.21
CA LEU A 215 57.86 -5.46 -31.61
C LEU A 215 57.92 -5.59 -33.14
N SER A 216 56.87 -5.14 -33.83
CA SER A 216 56.83 -5.13 -35.30
C SER A 216 57.91 -4.23 -35.90
N ASP A 217 58.11 -3.04 -35.37
CA ASP A 217 59.15 -2.11 -35.85
C ASP A 217 60.56 -2.64 -35.57
N SER A 218 60.80 -3.26 -34.40
CA SER A 218 62.07 -3.92 -34.11
C SER A 218 62.34 -5.07 -35.07
N GLN A 219 61.32 -5.85 -35.45
CA GLN A 219 61.45 -6.93 -36.43
C GLN A 219 61.75 -6.41 -37.84
N LYS A 220 61.15 -5.29 -38.24
CA LYS A 220 61.49 -4.60 -39.51
C LYS A 220 62.93 -4.13 -39.53
N GLN A 221 63.38 -3.47 -38.46
CA GLN A 221 64.77 -3.01 -38.35
C GLN A 221 65.77 -4.17 -38.38
N GLN A 222 65.46 -5.29 -37.70
CA GLN A 222 66.29 -6.49 -37.80
C GLN A 222 66.36 -7.02 -39.25
N ALA A 223 65.24 -7.03 -39.98
CA ALA A 223 65.22 -7.44 -41.39
C ALA A 223 66.06 -6.51 -42.29
N GLU A 224 66.00 -5.20 -42.06
CA GLU A 224 66.82 -4.21 -42.77
C GLU A 224 68.32 -4.39 -42.49
N LEU A 225 68.72 -4.56 -41.22
CA LEU A 225 70.12 -4.78 -40.86
C LEU A 225 70.64 -6.14 -41.37
N LEU A 226 69.80 -7.18 -41.37
CA LEU A 226 70.14 -8.47 -41.98
C LEU A 226 70.36 -8.34 -43.49
N SER A 227 69.51 -7.56 -44.18
CA SER A 227 69.70 -7.26 -45.61
C SER A 227 71.03 -6.53 -45.84
N ARG A 228 71.34 -5.52 -45.03
CA ARG A 228 72.59 -4.76 -45.15
C ARG A 228 73.84 -5.59 -44.83
N GLN A 229 73.74 -6.49 -43.84
CA GLN A 229 74.78 -7.45 -43.55
C GLN A 229 75.01 -8.38 -44.76
N GLN A 230 73.93 -8.88 -45.35
CA GLN A 230 74.00 -9.74 -46.53
C GLN A 230 74.62 -9.02 -47.75
N GLU A 231 74.35 -7.73 -47.94
CA GLU A 231 75.00 -6.90 -48.96
C GLU A 231 76.52 -6.77 -48.73
N LEU A 232 76.95 -6.50 -47.50
CA LEU A 232 78.38 -6.38 -47.17
C LEU A 232 79.12 -7.73 -47.27
N GLU A 233 78.45 -8.83 -46.93
CA GLU A 233 78.97 -10.19 -47.13
C GLU A 233 79.15 -10.48 -48.63
N GLN A 234 78.18 -10.12 -49.47
CA GLN A 234 78.31 -10.21 -50.93
C GLN A 234 79.48 -9.36 -51.44
N GLU A 235 79.66 -8.14 -50.94
CA GLU A 235 80.79 -7.27 -51.34
C GLU A 235 82.16 -7.84 -50.91
N GLN A 236 82.27 -8.42 -49.72
CA GLN A 236 83.48 -9.13 -49.30
C GLN A 236 83.78 -10.36 -50.15
N THR A 237 82.75 -11.12 -50.54
CA THR A 237 82.94 -12.27 -51.44
C THR A 237 83.44 -11.84 -52.82
N ALA A 238 82.98 -10.68 -53.34
CA ALA A 238 83.44 -10.13 -54.61
C ALA A 238 84.92 -9.69 -54.57
N ILE A 239 85.36 -9.06 -53.47
CA ILE A 239 86.77 -8.69 -53.27
C ILE A 239 87.68 -9.93 -53.20
N ALA A 240 87.23 -10.97 -52.50
CA ALA A 240 87.96 -12.24 -52.40
C ALA A 240 88.02 -12.99 -53.74
N GLU A 241 86.96 -12.92 -54.55
CA GLU A 241 86.90 -13.53 -55.89
C GLU A 241 87.85 -12.85 -56.88
N SER A 242 88.02 -11.52 -56.81
CA SER A 242 88.96 -10.75 -57.63
C SER A 242 90.42 -11.18 -57.42
N LEU A 243 90.82 -11.50 -56.19
CA LEU A 243 92.19 -11.97 -55.87
C LEU A 243 92.46 -13.39 -56.41
N ARG A 244 91.40 -14.17 -56.72
CA ARG A 244 91.49 -15.57 -57.15
C ARG A 244 91.64 -15.76 -58.67
N LEU A 245 91.24 -14.78 -59.49
CA LEU A 245 91.04 -14.94 -60.95
C LEU A 245 92.16 -14.40 -61.86
N ALA A 246 93.33 -14.02 -61.32
CA ALA A 246 94.39 -13.34 -62.08
C ALA A 246 94.97 -14.12 -63.28
N ASP A 247 95.04 -15.45 -63.21
CA ASP A 247 95.68 -16.28 -64.24
C ASP A 247 94.75 -16.61 -65.44
N SER A 248 93.43 -16.63 -65.21
CA SER A 248 92.40 -16.87 -66.24
C SER A 248 92.40 -15.79 -67.35
N TYR A 249 92.87 -14.57 -67.05
CA TYR A 249 92.89 -13.45 -67.99
C TYR A 249 93.81 -13.66 -69.20
N GLN A 250 94.87 -14.44 -69.04
CA GLN A 250 95.83 -14.70 -70.12
C GLN A 250 95.29 -15.69 -71.16
N GLU A 251 94.38 -16.59 -70.77
CA GLU A 251 93.81 -17.64 -71.62
C GLU A 251 92.77 -17.08 -72.62
N TRP A 252 92.02 -16.04 -72.22
CA TRP A 252 91.00 -15.38 -73.04
C TRP A 252 91.51 -14.83 -74.38
N LYS A 253 92.72 -14.26 -74.38
CA LYS A 253 93.30 -13.56 -75.55
C LYS A 253 93.51 -14.48 -76.77
N ARG A 254 93.53 -15.80 -76.57
CA ARG A 254 93.79 -16.82 -77.58
C ARG A 254 92.53 -17.29 -78.33
N LEU A 255 91.38 -17.36 -77.66
CA LEU A 255 90.12 -17.93 -78.20
C LEU A 255 89.37 -16.98 -79.17
N ASN A 256 89.73 -15.70 -79.17
CA ASN A 256 89.12 -14.67 -80.02
C ASN A 256 89.40 -14.84 -81.54
N LYS A 257 90.33 -15.74 -81.92
CA LYS A 257 90.82 -15.89 -83.30
C LYS A 257 90.10 -16.94 -84.16
N GLU A 258 89.26 -17.80 -83.57
CA GLU A 258 88.70 -19.00 -84.24
C GLU A 258 87.21 -18.90 -84.66
N ILE A 259 86.49 -17.83 -84.33
CA ILE A 259 85.01 -17.79 -84.40
C ILE A 259 84.42 -17.18 -85.70
N THR A 260 85.24 -16.60 -86.58
CA THR A 260 84.79 -15.80 -87.73
C THR A 260 84.28 -16.59 -88.97
N ALA A 261 83.69 -17.78 -88.85
CA ALA A 261 83.52 -18.69 -90.00
C ALA A 261 82.11 -19.16 -90.44
N VAL A 262 80.96 -18.89 -89.79
CA VAL A 262 79.63 -19.41 -90.26
C VAL A 262 78.43 -18.51 -89.90
N ASP A 263 77.43 -18.39 -90.79
CA ASP A 263 76.24 -17.50 -90.78
C ASP A 263 74.89 -18.26 -90.58
N TYR A 264 73.93 -17.70 -89.83
CA TYR A 264 72.60 -18.28 -89.53
C TYR A 264 71.51 -17.20 -89.30
N SER A 265 70.58 -17.02 -90.25
CA SER A 265 69.77 -15.79 -90.38
C SER A 265 68.24 -15.91 -90.15
N GLU A 266 67.70 -16.99 -89.58
CA GLU A 266 66.22 -17.23 -89.59
C GLU A 266 65.51 -17.36 -88.21
N VAL A 267 66.14 -17.09 -87.06
CA VAL A 267 65.45 -17.00 -85.75
C VAL A 267 65.51 -15.55 -85.23
N PRO A 268 64.38 -14.89 -84.90
CA PRO A 268 64.39 -13.52 -84.36
C PRO A 268 65.29 -13.41 -83.11
N GLU A 269 66.12 -12.37 -83.01
CA GLU A 269 67.11 -12.23 -81.93
C GLU A 269 66.48 -12.29 -80.53
N ASP A 270 65.32 -11.66 -80.35
CA ASP A 270 64.61 -11.56 -79.07
C ASP A 270 63.58 -12.68 -78.82
N ALA A 271 63.57 -13.74 -79.64
CA ALA A 271 62.57 -14.81 -79.53
C ALA A 271 62.52 -15.45 -78.12
N ARG A 272 63.67 -15.56 -77.44
CA ARG A 272 63.75 -16.03 -76.04
C ARG A 272 63.15 -15.04 -75.05
N TYR A 273 63.45 -13.74 -75.20
CA TYR A 273 62.95 -12.68 -74.32
C TYR A 273 61.43 -12.50 -74.45
N GLN A 274 60.90 -12.51 -75.68
CA GLN A 274 59.45 -12.42 -75.92
C GLN A 274 58.72 -13.65 -75.39
N TRP A 275 59.28 -14.85 -75.57
CA TRP A 275 58.75 -16.08 -75.01
C TRP A 275 58.70 -16.06 -73.48
N GLN A 276 59.81 -15.65 -72.84
CA GLN A 276 59.91 -15.56 -71.39
C GLN A 276 58.98 -14.49 -70.80
N ASN A 277 58.88 -13.31 -71.41
CA ASN A 277 57.96 -12.25 -70.98
C ASN A 277 56.49 -12.70 -71.04
N GLN A 278 56.09 -13.41 -72.11
CA GLN A 278 54.74 -13.99 -72.17
C GLN A 278 54.54 -15.09 -71.13
N GLN A 279 55.57 -15.88 -70.84
CA GLN A 279 55.51 -16.90 -69.79
C GLN A 279 55.39 -16.29 -68.39
N GLU A 280 56.09 -15.19 -68.10
CA GLU A 280 55.99 -14.42 -66.86
C GLU A 280 54.60 -13.77 -66.71
N LYS A 281 54.07 -13.14 -67.78
CA LYS A 281 52.69 -12.61 -67.79
C LYS A 281 51.64 -13.68 -67.54
N MET A 282 51.78 -14.84 -68.18
CA MET A 282 50.88 -15.97 -67.95
C MET A 282 50.99 -16.50 -66.51
N ALA A 283 52.20 -16.62 -65.96
CA ALA A 283 52.40 -17.03 -64.57
C ALA A 283 51.75 -16.04 -63.59
N ALA A 284 51.90 -14.73 -63.83
CA ALA A 284 51.27 -13.69 -63.04
C ALA A 284 49.74 -13.72 -63.15
N SER A 285 49.18 -13.85 -64.35
CA SER A 285 47.73 -13.98 -64.56
C SER A 285 47.15 -15.25 -63.95
N ILE A 286 47.85 -16.39 -64.00
CA ILE A 286 47.44 -17.65 -63.35
C ILE A 286 47.46 -17.52 -61.84
N GLN A 287 48.50 -16.87 -61.28
CA GLN A 287 48.59 -16.61 -59.85
C GLN A 287 47.45 -15.68 -59.39
N ALA A 288 47.20 -14.58 -60.11
CA ALA A 288 46.11 -13.66 -59.80
C ALA A 288 44.72 -14.32 -59.95
N GLN A 289 44.54 -15.16 -60.97
CA GLN A 289 43.33 -15.97 -61.14
C GLN A 289 43.10 -16.90 -59.94
N THR A 290 44.16 -17.57 -59.46
CA THR A 290 44.08 -18.50 -58.33
C THR A 290 43.73 -17.74 -57.03
N GLN A 291 44.37 -16.60 -56.78
CA GLN A 291 44.07 -15.75 -55.62
C GLN A 291 42.63 -15.21 -55.64
N LEU A 292 42.14 -14.74 -56.80
CA LEU A 292 40.75 -14.28 -56.94
C LEU A 292 39.76 -15.43 -56.74
N GLN A 293 40.04 -16.62 -57.25
CA GLN A 293 39.20 -17.80 -57.06
C GLN A 293 39.13 -18.25 -55.60
N GLU A 294 40.26 -18.24 -54.88
CA GLU A 294 40.28 -18.50 -53.44
C GLU A 294 39.47 -17.47 -52.65
N ARG A 295 39.60 -16.19 -53.00
CA ARG A 295 38.85 -15.09 -52.36
C ARG A 295 37.35 -15.17 -52.64
N LEU A 296 36.97 -15.52 -53.87
CA LEU A 296 35.58 -15.78 -54.25
C LEU A 296 35.00 -16.96 -53.47
N ALA A 297 35.75 -18.06 -53.32
CA ALA A 297 35.32 -19.21 -52.53
C ALA A 297 35.12 -18.85 -51.04
N GLN A 298 35.97 -18.00 -50.48
CA GLN A 298 35.81 -17.49 -49.11
C GLN A 298 34.57 -16.61 -48.96
N LEU A 299 34.34 -15.66 -49.87
CA LEU A 299 33.16 -14.79 -49.82
C LEU A 299 31.85 -15.57 -50.08
N GLN A 300 31.86 -16.56 -50.96
CA GLN A 300 30.73 -17.46 -51.18
C GLN A 300 30.43 -18.30 -49.93
N LYS A 301 31.46 -18.76 -49.22
CA LYS A 301 31.30 -19.41 -47.92
C LYS A 301 30.70 -18.47 -46.88
N GLN A 302 31.19 -17.24 -46.80
CA GLN A 302 30.66 -16.20 -45.91
C GLN A 302 29.20 -15.85 -46.25
N LEU A 303 28.85 -15.80 -47.52
CA LEU A 303 27.46 -15.59 -47.96
C LEU A 303 26.54 -16.72 -47.49
N GLY A 304 27.03 -17.96 -47.50
CA GLY A 304 26.33 -19.14 -46.99
C GLY A 304 26.14 -19.17 -45.47
N GLU A 305 26.84 -18.33 -44.70
CA GLU A 305 26.65 -18.20 -43.25
C GLU A 305 25.39 -17.40 -42.89
N TYR A 306 24.86 -16.58 -43.81
CA TYR A 306 23.62 -15.81 -43.61
C TYR A 306 22.36 -16.65 -43.90
N VAL A 307 22.18 -17.72 -43.14
CA VAL A 307 21.16 -18.78 -43.35
C VAL A 307 19.71 -18.27 -43.26
N HIS A 308 19.47 -17.11 -42.65
CA HIS A 308 18.12 -16.58 -42.41
C HIS A 308 17.62 -15.63 -43.50
N VAL A 309 18.51 -15.07 -44.33
CA VAL A 309 18.18 -13.99 -45.28
C VAL A 309 17.20 -14.45 -46.36
N GLU A 310 17.43 -15.62 -46.94
CA GLU A 310 16.60 -16.13 -48.05
C GLU A 310 15.19 -16.49 -47.56
N TRP A 311 15.09 -17.01 -46.33
CA TRP A 311 13.81 -17.27 -45.67
C TRP A 311 13.07 -15.97 -45.33
N TYR A 312 13.79 -14.95 -44.82
CA TYR A 312 13.21 -13.65 -44.46
C TYR A 312 12.63 -12.92 -45.67
N LYS A 313 13.32 -12.92 -46.82
CA LYS A 313 12.82 -12.33 -48.07
C LYS A 313 11.46 -12.89 -48.49
N GLY A 314 11.20 -14.17 -48.19
CA GLY A 314 9.90 -14.80 -48.43
C GLY A 314 8.77 -14.38 -47.48
N HIS A 315 9.09 -13.82 -46.31
CA HIS A 315 8.14 -13.50 -45.23
C HIS A 315 8.14 -12.02 -44.83
N GLN A 316 8.74 -11.14 -45.64
CA GLN A 316 8.95 -9.73 -45.30
C GLN A 316 7.63 -8.97 -45.06
N SER A 317 6.59 -9.30 -45.84
CA SER A 317 5.23 -8.74 -45.67
C SER A 317 4.58 -9.16 -44.35
N GLU A 318 4.80 -10.40 -43.93
CA GLU A 318 4.29 -10.94 -42.65
C GLU A 318 4.99 -10.28 -41.46
N PHE A 319 6.32 -10.12 -41.52
CA PHE A 319 7.07 -9.36 -40.51
C PHE A 319 6.58 -7.92 -40.40
N ALA A 320 6.35 -7.23 -41.51
CA ALA A 320 5.86 -5.85 -41.50
C ALA A 320 4.44 -5.75 -40.89
N ALA A 321 3.56 -6.70 -41.19
CA ALA A 321 2.23 -6.76 -40.58
C ALA A 321 2.30 -7.01 -39.06
N LEU A 322 3.21 -7.90 -38.63
CA LEU A 322 3.41 -8.24 -37.23
C LEU A 322 4.11 -7.13 -36.42
N GLN A 323 4.98 -6.33 -37.03
CA GLN A 323 5.62 -5.16 -36.40
C GLN A 323 4.58 -4.16 -35.89
N HIS A 324 3.54 -3.88 -36.68
CA HIS A 324 2.49 -2.94 -36.31
C HIS A 324 1.60 -3.50 -35.18
N SER A 325 1.32 -4.80 -35.19
CA SER A 325 0.55 -5.45 -34.14
C SER A 325 1.38 -5.72 -32.87
N ALA A 326 2.71 -5.86 -32.94
CA ALA A 326 3.57 -6.10 -31.77
C ALA A 326 3.49 -4.96 -30.73
N ALA A 327 3.55 -3.70 -31.19
CA ALA A 327 3.41 -2.55 -30.30
C ALA A 327 2.01 -2.50 -29.65
N LYS A 328 0.97 -2.87 -30.40
CA LYS A 328 -0.39 -3.00 -29.88
C LYS A 328 -0.48 -4.13 -28.85
N THR A 329 0.06 -5.31 -29.14
CA THR A 329 0.10 -6.45 -28.22
C THR A 329 0.83 -6.12 -26.92
N GLN A 330 1.92 -5.34 -26.97
CA GLN A 330 2.59 -4.86 -25.77
C GLN A 330 1.70 -3.94 -24.93
N ALA A 331 0.92 -3.06 -25.57
CA ALA A 331 -0.05 -2.21 -24.88
C ALA A 331 -1.21 -3.02 -24.30
N ASP A 332 -1.72 -4.01 -25.05
CA ASP A 332 -2.77 -4.94 -24.62
C ASP A 332 -2.31 -5.76 -23.40
N LEU A 333 -1.07 -6.26 -23.38
CA LEU A 333 -0.47 -6.95 -22.23
C LEU A 333 -0.37 -6.05 -20.98
N ASN A 334 0.09 -4.80 -21.15
CA ASN A 334 0.12 -3.84 -20.03
C ASN A 334 -1.30 -3.54 -19.51
N LYS A 335 -2.28 -3.46 -20.41
CA LYS A 335 -3.70 -3.25 -20.06
C LYS A 335 -4.29 -4.46 -19.35
N ILE A 336 -3.95 -5.68 -19.76
CA ILE A 336 -4.32 -6.91 -19.05
C ILE A 336 -3.80 -6.88 -17.61
N THR A 337 -2.51 -6.61 -17.41
CA THR A 337 -1.94 -6.52 -16.05
C THR A 337 -2.61 -5.43 -15.20
N TYR A 338 -2.98 -4.29 -15.81
CA TYR A 338 -3.77 -3.26 -15.13
C TYR A 338 -5.16 -3.76 -14.72
N LEU A 339 -5.89 -4.39 -15.66
CA LEU A 339 -7.23 -4.93 -15.41
C LEU A 339 -7.21 -6.05 -14.36
N GLU A 340 -6.18 -6.90 -14.34
CA GLU A 340 -6.01 -7.95 -13.33
C GLU A 340 -5.96 -7.37 -11.91
N ASN A 341 -5.17 -6.31 -11.73
CA ASN A 341 -5.07 -5.62 -10.45
C ASN A 341 -6.38 -4.93 -10.06
N GLU A 342 -7.03 -4.24 -10.99
CA GLU A 342 -8.33 -3.58 -10.78
C GLU A 342 -9.43 -4.58 -10.41
N ILE A 343 -9.56 -5.68 -11.15
CA ILE A 343 -10.54 -6.74 -10.88
C ILE A 343 -10.28 -7.36 -9.50
N SER A 344 -9.02 -7.64 -9.17
CA SER A 344 -8.65 -8.16 -7.84
C SER A 344 -9.06 -7.20 -6.72
N ASN A 345 -8.77 -5.91 -6.86
CA ASN A 345 -9.16 -4.86 -5.92
C ASN A 345 -10.69 -4.73 -5.81
N ASN A 346 -11.39 -4.74 -6.94
CA ASN A 346 -12.85 -4.62 -7.00
C ASN A 346 -13.53 -5.85 -6.38
N LYS A 347 -13.03 -7.06 -6.62
CA LYS A 347 -13.48 -8.30 -5.96
C LYS A 347 -13.24 -8.25 -4.45
N ALA A 348 -12.06 -7.80 -4.02
CA ALA A 348 -11.74 -7.67 -2.59
C ALA A 348 -12.66 -6.66 -1.89
N ASP A 349 -12.94 -5.52 -2.52
CA ASP A 349 -13.84 -4.53 -1.95
C ASP A 349 -15.32 -4.96 -2.04
N LEU A 350 -15.74 -5.68 -3.09
CA LEU A 350 -17.06 -6.32 -3.14
C LEU A 350 -17.22 -7.33 -1.98
N ALA A 351 -16.19 -8.14 -1.71
CA ALA A 351 -16.19 -9.07 -0.58
C ALA A 351 -16.28 -8.33 0.77
N LYS A 352 -15.55 -7.24 0.96
CA LYS A 352 -15.64 -6.39 2.16
C LYS A 352 -17.05 -5.82 2.35
N GLN A 353 -17.67 -5.31 1.29
CA GLN A 353 -19.04 -4.78 1.35
C GLN A 353 -20.07 -5.87 1.68
N LYS A 354 -19.94 -7.06 1.06
CA LYS A 354 -20.76 -8.24 1.41
C LYS A 354 -20.59 -8.65 2.88
N MET A 355 -19.36 -8.68 3.40
CA MET A 355 -19.09 -8.98 4.82
C MET A 355 -19.70 -7.94 5.76
N ALA A 356 -19.63 -6.65 5.42
CA ALA A 356 -20.21 -5.57 6.21
C ALA A 356 -21.74 -5.72 6.33
N LEU A 357 -22.39 -6.13 5.25
CA LEU A 357 -23.84 -6.37 5.21
C LEU A 357 -24.23 -7.72 5.84
N GLY A 358 -23.28 -8.66 5.99
CA GLY A 358 -23.54 -10.02 6.49
C GLY A 358 -24.13 -10.95 5.45
N LEU A 359 -23.88 -10.66 4.17
CA LEU A 359 -24.25 -11.51 3.04
C LEU A 359 -23.30 -12.71 2.94
N ASN A 360 -23.81 -13.81 2.41
CA ASN A 360 -22.97 -14.98 2.12
C ASN A 360 -22.02 -14.66 0.96
N LEU A 361 -20.71 -14.83 1.19
CA LEU A 361 -19.67 -14.55 0.20
C LEU A 361 -19.72 -15.49 -1.00
N ALA A 362 -20.20 -16.72 -0.81
CA ALA A 362 -20.30 -17.72 -1.85
C ALA A 362 -21.48 -17.49 -2.81
N LEU A 363 -22.46 -16.67 -2.41
CA LEU A 363 -23.63 -16.37 -3.24
C LEU A 363 -23.40 -15.11 -4.07
N PRO A 364 -24.01 -15.01 -5.26
CA PRO A 364 -24.00 -13.79 -6.07
C PRO A 364 -24.58 -12.60 -5.31
N ALA A 365 -24.25 -11.38 -5.76
CA ALA A 365 -24.83 -10.18 -5.17
C ALA A 365 -26.37 -10.22 -5.34
N PRO A 366 -27.16 -9.81 -4.34
CA PRO A 366 -28.61 -9.70 -4.48
C PRO A 366 -28.98 -8.76 -5.62
N GLU A 367 -30.06 -9.07 -6.35
CA GLU A 367 -30.58 -8.17 -7.37
C GLU A 367 -31.11 -6.86 -6.76
N PRO A 368 -31.04 -5.74 -7.51
CA PRO A 368 -31.68 -4.49 -7.11
C PRO A 368 -33.18 -4.67 -6.87
N LEU A 369 -33.74 -3.92 -5.92
CA LEU A 369 -35.18 -3.95 -5.66
C LEU A 369 -35.96 -3.37 -6.85
N LYS A 370 -36.95 -4.12 -7.37
CA LYS A 370 -37.88 -3.61 -8.37
C LYS A 370 -38.84 -2.57 -7.76
N GLU A 371 -39.42 -1.70 -8.58
CA GLU A 371 -40.39 -0.69 -8.08
C GLU A 371 -41.60 -1.32 -7.38
N GLU A 372 -42.11 -2.44 -7.92
CA GLU A 372 -43.21 -3.20 -7.31
C GLU A 372 -42.82 -3.74 -5.92
N GLU A 373 -41.60 -4.27 -5.79
CA GLU A 373 -41.07 -4.80 -4.54
C GLU A 373 -40.82 -3.68 -3.51
N ARG A 374 -40.37 -2.50 -3.96
CA ARG A 374 -40.23 -1.32 -3.09
C ARG A 374 -41.59 -0.88 -2.53
N GLY A 375 -42.64 -0.89 -3.35
CA GLY A 375 -44.00 -0.58 -2.91
C GLY A 375 -44.52 -1.58 -1.85
N GLN A 376 -44.34 -2.88 -2.11
CA GLN A 376 -44.70 -3.94 -1.14
C GLN A 376 -43.92 -3.81 0.17
N LEU A 377 -42.62 -3.52 0.11
CA LEU A 377 -41.78 -3.34 1.29
C LEU A 377 -42.12 -2.09 2.10
N GLN A 378 -42.51 -1.00 1.44
CA GLN A 378 -42.98 0.21 2.12
C GLN A 378 -44.26 -0.06 2.90
N GLN A 379 -45.20 -0.78 2.28
CA GLN A 379 -46.45 -1.19 2.92
C GLN A 379 -46.19 -2.14 4.09
N LEU A 380 -45.37 -3.18 3.89
CA LEU A 380 -45.00 -4.13 4.94
C LEU A 380 -44.30 -3.45 6.13
N ALA A 381 -43.39 -2.51 5.87
CA ALA A 381 -42.72 -1.74 6.92
C ALA A 381 -43.69 -0.84 7.71
N GLN A 382 -44.70 -0.27 7.03
CA GLN A 382 -45.73 0.53 7.64
C GLN A 382 -46.67 -0.33 8.49
N ASP A 383 -47.07 -1.51 8.00
CA ASP A 383 -47.96 -2.44 8.69
C ASP A 383 -47.29 -3.01 9.96
N ILE A 384 -46.01 -3.41 9.88
CA ILE A 384 -45.23 -3.86 11.06
C ILE A 384 -45.18 -2.75 12.12
N ARG A 385 -44.91 -1.52 11.71
CA ARG A 385 -44.87 -0.38 12.63
C ARG A 385 -46.23 -0.09 13.27
N GLN A 386 -47.32 -0.17 12.50
CA GLN A 386 -48.66 0.03 13.02
C GLN A 386 -49.01 -1.03 14.07
N ILE A 387 -48.64 -2.28 13.84
CA ILE A 387 -48.82 -3.37 14.82
C ILE A 387 -47.99 -3.13 16.08
N GLU A 388 -46.72 -2.76 15.96
CA GLU A 388 -45.88 -2.43 17.12
C GLU A 388 -46.48 -1.26 17.94
N GLU A 389 -46.98 -0.21 17.29
CA GLU A 389 -47.64 0.92 17.95
C GLU A 389 -48.98 0.50 18.61
N GLN A 390 -49.74 -0.41 17.98
CA GLN A 390 -50.99 -0.95 18.53
C GLN A 390 -50.73 -1.83 19.76
N LEU A 391 -49.76 -2.74 19.71
CA LEU A 391 -49.38 -3.58 20.84
C LEU A 391 -48.93 -2.73 22.03
N LEU A 392 -48.13 -1.70 21.80
CA LEU A 392 -47.64 -0.82 22.86
C LEU A 392 -48.77 -0.01 23.51
N ARG A 393 -49.79 0.39 22.74
CA ARG A 393 -51.01 1.02 23.27
C ARG A 393 -51.87 0.02 24.06
N LEU A 394 -52.02 -1.20 23.56
CA LEU A 394 -52.76 -2.26 24.25
C LEU A 394 -52.09 -2.64 25.56
N ASP A 395 -50.76 -2.81 25.59
CA ASP A 395 -49.98 -3.09 26.79
C ASP A 395 -50.15 -1.98 27.84
N HIS A 396 -50.16 -0.71 27.41
CA HIS A 396 -50.41 0.42 28.31
C HIS A 396 -51.83 0.40 28.89
N ASN A 397 -52.84 0.14 28.05
CA ASN A 397 -54.24 0.07 28.49
C ASN A 397 -54.49 -1.13 29.42
N ILE A 398 -53.87 -2.28 29.13
CA ILE A 398 -53.91 -3.48 29.98
C ILE A 398 -53.32 -3.14 31.34
N GLY A 399 -52.12 -2.55 31.40
CA GLY A 399 -51.50 -2.17 32.67
C GLY A 399 -52.34 -1.15 33.47
N PHE A 400 -52.96 -0.18 32.80
CA PHE A 400 -53.87 0.78 33.45
C PHE A 400 -55.11 0.11 34.06
N HIS A 401 -55.75 -0.81 33.32
CA HIS A 401 -56.93 -1.52 33.80
C HIS A 401 -56.60 -2.59 34.85
N GLU A 402 -55.41 -3.18 34.79
CA GLU A 402 -54.88 -4.09 35.83
C GLU A 402 -54.74 -3.35 37.17
N GLU A 403 -54.17 -2.14 37.17
CA GLU A 403 -54.05 -1.30 38.38
C GLU A 403 -55.43 -0.91 38.94
N GLN A 404 -56.39 -0.55 38.06
CA GLN A 404 -57.76 -0.25 38.47
C GLN A 404 -58.47 -1.48 39.07
N LEU A 405 -58.31 -2.66 38.47
CA LEU A 405 -58.84 -3.92 39.01
C LEU A 405 -58.28 -4.19 40.40
N GLU A 406 -56.96 -4.02 40.60
CA GLU A 406 -56.33 -4.22 41.91
C GLU A 406 -56.89 -3.25 42.96
N THR A 407 -57.08 -1.97 42.61
CA THR A 407 -57.61 -0.96 43.54
C THR A 407 -59.07 -1.25 43.94
N LEU A 408 -59.93 -1.64 42.99
CA LEU A 408 -61.32 -1.99 43.26
C LEU A 408 -61.44 -3.30 44.04
N GLN A 409 -60.58 -4.28 43.80
CA GLN A 409 -60.51 -5.51 44.58
C GLN A 409 -60.08 -5.24 46.03
N GLN A 410 -59.14 -4.32 46.25
CA GLN A 410 -58.76 -3.88 47.58
C GLN A 410 -59.90 -3.12 48.29
N GLU A 411 -60.65 -2.27 47.57
CA GLU A 411 -61.84 -1.59 48.09
C GLU A 411 -62.94 -2.59 48.45
N GLU A 412 -63.26 -3.54 47.56
CA GLU A 412 -64.22 -4.61 47.83
C GLU A 412 -63.81 -5.43 49.05
N THR A 413 -62.53 -5.83 49.14
CA THR A 413 -62.01 -6.59 50.27
C THR A 413 -62.16 -5.80 51.57
N ARG A 414 -61.84 -4.50 51.56
CA ARG A 414 -62.00 -3.63 52.73
C ARG A 414 -63.48 -3.53 53.15
N LEU A 415 -64.38 -3.30 52.21
CA LEU A 415 -65.82 -3.21 52.47
C LEU A 415 -66.40 -4.54 52.96
N GLN A 416 -65.91 -5.68 52.44
CA GLN A 416 -66.25 -7.03 52.92
C GLN A 416 -65.80 -7.26 54.36
N HIS A 417 -64.67 -6.70 54.79
CA HIS A 417 -64.22 -6.75 56.19
C HIS A 417 -65.03 -5.81 57.11
N GLU A 418 -65.55 -4.69 56.59
CA GLU A 418 -66.42 -3.74 57.32
C GLU A 418 -67.89 -4.21 57.39
N LYS A 419 -68.29 -5.14 56.52
CA LYS A 419 -69.62 -5.75 56.45
C LYS A 419 -69.87 -6.67 57.65
N LEU A 420 -70.94 -6.39 58.41
CA LEU A 420 -71.42 -7.30 59.47
C LEU A 420 -71.94 -8.62 58.88
N THR A 421 -71.86 -9.70 59.67
CA THR A 421 -72.41 -11.00 59.30
C THR A 421 -73.89 -10.87 58.95
N ASP A 422 -74.37 -11.68 58.00
CA ASP A 422 -75.76 -11.61 57.54
C ASP A 422 -76.77 -11.81 58.69
N GLU A 423 -76.41 -12.60 59.70
CA GLU A 423 -77.19 -12.78 60.93
C GLU A 423 -77.24 -11.51 61.81
N ALA A 424 -76.13 -10.80 61.98
CA ALA A 424 -76.07 -9.57 62.79
C ALA A 424 -76.73 -8.38 62.08
N TYR A 425 -76.63 -8.30 60.76
CA TYR A 425 -77.35 -7.31 59.96
C TYR A 425 -78.86 -7.56 59.93
N ALA A 426 -79.29 -8.82 59.83
CA ALA A 426 -80.70 -9.20 59.95
C ALA A 426 -81.26 -8.88 61.35
N ALA A 427 -80.45 -9.05 62.40
CA ALA A 427 -80.81 -8.64 63.77
C ALA A 427 -80.99 -7.11 63.88
N LEU A 428 -80.09 -6.30 63.30
CA LEU A 428 -80.23 -4.84 63.23
C LEU A 428 -81.46 -4.41 62.42
N GLN A 429 -81.75 -5.10 61.31
CA GLN A 429 -82.96 -4.87 60.51
C GLN A 429 -84.23 -5.20 61.31
N SER A 430 -84.23 -6.29 62.09
CA SER A 430 -85.35 -6.65 62.97
C SER A 430 -85.51 -5.70 64.16
N ASP A 431 -84.40 -5.21 64.75
CA ASP A 431 -84.41 -4.23 65.85
C ASP A 431 -84.97 -2.87 65.41
N VAL A 432 -84.73 -2.46 64.15
CA VAL A 432 -85.29 -1.22 63.56
C VAL A 432 -86.76 -1.40 63.14
N GLN A 433 -87.17 -2.61 62.73
CA GLN A 433 -88.53 -2.87 62.26
C GLN A 433 -89.53 -3.27 63.36
N GLN A 434 -89.12 -3.89 64.48
CA GLN A 434 -89.99 -4.27 65.63
C GLN A 434 -89.23 -4.38 66.99
N PRO A 435 -89.44 -3.50 68.00
CA PRO A 435 -88.59 -3.44 69.21
C PRO A 435 -88.84 -4.48 70.32
N ASN A 436 -89.67 -5.50 70.13
CA ASN A 436 -89.94 -6.47 71.22
C ASN A 436 -90.37 -7.83 70.67
N GLN A 437 -89.45 -8.81 70.71
CA GLN A 437 -89.70 -10.18 71.15
C GLN A 437 -88.41 -11.02 71.09
N ARG A 438 -87.86 -11.36 72.26
CA ARG A 438 -86.85 -12.43 72.39
C ARG A 438 -87.55 -13.78 72.34
N ILE A 439 -87.19 -14.65 71.39
CA ILE A 439 -87.41 -16.09 71.48
C ILE A 439 -86.12 -16.82 71.07
N ALA A 440 -85.82 -17.86 71.84
CA ALA A 440 -84.61 -18.67 71.84
C ALA A 440 -84.42 -19.51 70.57
N ALA A 441 -83.14 -19.85 70.34
CA ALA A 441 -82.59 -20.66 69.26
C ALA A 441 -83.20 -22.07 69.10
N PRO A 442 -82.92 -22.69 67.94
CA PRO A 442 -82.28 -24.00 67.99
C PRO A 442 -81.07 -24.10 67.05
N ALA A 443 -79.96 -24.65 67.54
CA ALA A 443 -78.97 -25.33 66.72
C ALA A 443 -79.41 -26.81 66.53
N PRO A 444 -78.86 -27.64 65.62
CA PRO A 444 -77.71 -27.42 64.72
C PRO A 444 -77.91 -27.94 63.27
N ALA A 445 -76.97 -27.65 62.36
CA ALA A 445 -76.65 -28.56 61.27
C ALA A 445 -75.14 -28.48 60.92
N LYS A 446 -74.37 -29.44 61.41
CA LYS A 446 -72.99 -29.68 60.96
C LYS A 446 -73.02 -30.14 59.51
N ARG A 447 -72.45 -29.36 58.59
CA ARG A 447 -72.02 -29.85 57.26
C ARG A 447 -70.50 -29.87 57.23
N ASN A 448 -69.95 -31.08 57.10
CA ASN A 448 -68.52 -31.30 56.92
C ASN A 448 -68.09 -30.83 55.52
N PRO A 449 -67.14 -29.87 55.38
CA PRO A 449 -66.60 -29.50 54.09
C PRO A 449 -65.35 -30.34 53.79
N LEU A 450 -65.48 -31.68 53.84
CA LEU A 450 -64.37 -32.58 53.49
C LEU A 450 -64.53 -33.26 52.11
N GLY A 451 -65.65 -33.04 51.41
CA GLY A 451 -65.93 -33.68 50.11
C GLY A 451 -65.52 -32.87 48.88
N MET A 452 -65.38 -31.54 48.97
CA MET A 452 -65.14 -30.69 47.79
C MET A 452 -63.66 -30.46 47.47
N LEU A 453 -62.76 -30.60 48.46
CA LEU A 453 -61.32 -30.44 48.27
C LEU A 453 -60.65 -31.66 47.60
N PHE A 454 -61.19 -32.87 47.77
CA PHE A 454 -60.67 -34.07 47.10
C PHE A 454 -61.06 -34.16 45.62
N LEU A 455 -62.19 -33.56 45.22
CA LEU A 455 -62.61 -33.55 43.81
C LEU A 455 -61.78 -32.58 42.97
N ALA A 456 -61.40 -31.42 43.51
CA ALA A 456 -60.54 -30.45 42.82
C ALA A 456 -59.09 -30.95 42.70
N ALA A 457 -58.58 -31.66 43.72
CA ALA A 457 -57.24 -32.26 43.68
C ALA A 457 -57.11 -33.41 42.65
N ALA A 458 -58.18 -34.19 42.44
CA ALA A 458 -58.18 -35.29 41.47
C ALA A 458 -58.18 -34.80 40.00
N VAL A 459 -58.85 -33.68 39.71
CA VAL A 459 -58.86 -33.07 38.37
C VAL A 459 -57.50 -32.48 38.00
N PHE A 460 -56.80 -31.87 38.96
CA PHE A 460 -55.45 -31.32 38.75
C PHE A 460 -54.36 -32.40 38.61
N LEU A 461 -54.52 -33.56 39.27
CA LEU A 461 -53.58 -34.68 39.16
C LEU A 461 -53.62 -35.34 37.77
N VAL A 462 -54.80 -35.38 37.14
CA VAL A 462 -55.00 -35.90 35.77
C VAL A 462 -54.50 -34.93 34.71
N LEU A 463 -54.66 -33.61 34.90
CA LEU A 463 -54.09 -32.60 33.99
C LEU A 463 -52.54 -32.57 34.01
N SER A 464 -51.91 -32.99 35.12
CA SER A 464 -50.44 -32.95 35.28
C SER A 464 -49.67 -33.94 34.39
N PHE A 465 -50.35 -34.91 33.76
CA PHE A 465 -49.73 -35.91 32.89
C PHE A 465 -49.68 -35.52 31.40
N VAL A 466 -50.37 -34.44 30.98
CA VAL A 466 -50.58 -34.11 29.55
C VAL A 466 -49.70 -32.96 29.03
N LEU A 467 -49.21 -32.04 29.88
CA LEU A 467 -48.42 -30.88 29.45
C LEU A 467 -47.09 -30.81 30.20
N ALA A 468 -45.98 -31.03 29.49
CA ALA A 468 -44.64 -31.22 30.07
C ALA A 468 -44.07 -29.96 30.74
N ASP A 469 -44.49 -28.77 30.30
CA ASP A 469 -43.86 -27.49 30.69
C ASP A 469 -44.41 -26.87 31.98
N PHE A 470 -45.47 -27.42 32.59
CA PHE A 470 -46.14 -26.84 33.77
C PHE A 470 -45.95 -27.59 35.10
N ARG A 471 -45.08 -28.61 35.12
CA ARG A 471 -44.92 -29.52 36.28
C ARG A 471 -44.44 -28.84 37.57
N VAL A 472 -43.59 -27.83 37.48
CA VAL A 472 -43.01 -27.16 38.65
C VAL A 472 -44.01 -26.23 39.34
N ILE A 473 -44.88 -25.58 38.57
CA ILE A 473 -45.90 -24.64 39.07
C ILE A 473 -47.04 -25.41 39.77
N ALA A 474 -47.41 -26.59 39.26
CA ALA A 474 -48.44 -27.44 39.86
C ALA A 474 -48.02 -28.04 41.23
N TRP A 475 -46.72 -28.32 41.43
CA TRP A 475 -46.17 -28.81 42.71
C TRP A 475 -46.03 -27.69 43.75
N ALA A 476 -45.77 -26.45 43.31
CA ALA A 476 -45.70 -25.29 44.20
C ALA A 476 -47.09 -24.92 44.77
N LEU A 477 -48.14 -24.93 43.94
CA LEU A 477 -49.51 -24.61 44.38
C LEU A 477 -50.10 -25.66 45.34
N SER A 478 -49.74 -26.93 45.18
CA SER A 478 -50.19 -28.02 46.06
C SER A 478 -49.50 -28.01 47.43
N ALA A 479 -48.24 -27.55 47.51
CA ALA A 479 -47.54 -27.33 48.79
C ALA A 479 -48.08 -26.12 49.58
N VAL A 480 -48.48 -25.05 48.89
CA VAL A 480 -49.06 -23.84 49.51
C VAL A 480 -50.44 -24.12 50.11
N LEU A 481 -51.27 -24.93 49.43
CA LEU A 481 -52.60 -25.33 49.92
C LEU A 481 -52.53 -26.28 51.13
N ALA A 482 -51.51 -27.14 51.21
CA ALA A 482 -51.30 -28.04 52.36
C ALA A 482 -50.81 -27.30 53.62
N VAL A 483 -50.03 -26.23 53.47
CA VAL A 483 -49.52 -25.42 54.58
C VAL A 483 -50.57 -24.43 55.11
N GLY A 484 -51.42 -23.89 54.23
CA GLY A 484 -52.54 -23.01 54.62
C GLY A 484 -53.57 -23.69 55.53
N GLY A 485 -53.82 -24.98 55.33
CA GLY A 485 -54.73 -25.77 56.18
C GLY A 485 -54.22 -26.00 57.61
N ALA A 486 -52.90 -26.00 57.83
CA ALA A 486 -52.29 -26.21 59.15
C ALA A 486 -52.26 -24.95 60.03
N ILE A 487 -52.38 -23.76 59.44
CA ILE A 487 -52.32 -22.47 60.16
C ILE A 487 -53.70 -22.09 60.75
N LEU A 488 -54.80 -22.49 60.11
CA LEU A 488 -56.16 -22.24 60.60
C LEU A 488 -56.53 -23.05 61.86
N THR A 489 -55.83 -24.14 62.15
CA THR A 489 -56.10 -24.98 63.33
C THR A 489 -55.38 -24.53 64.61
N ARG A 490 -54.53 -23.48 64.54
CA ARG A 490 -53.70 -23.03 65.68
C ARG A 490 -54.07 -21.67 66.28
N ARG A 491 -55.08 -20.96 65.75
CA ARG A 491 -55.55 -19.66 66.28
C ARG A 491 -56.86 -19.76 67.10
N LYS A 492 -57.05 -20.87 67.80
CA LYS A 492 -58.18 -21.05 68.74
C LYS A 492 -57.68 -21.39 70.14
N GLN A 493 -56.85 -20.52 70.72
CA GLN A 493 -56.51 -20.50 72.15
C GLN A 493 -55.80 -19.18 72.50
N GLN A 494 -56.22 -18.54 73.61
CA GLN A 494 -55.87 -17.20 74.10
C GLN A 494 -56.58 -16.07 73.32
N THR A 495 -57.47 -15.27 73.89
CA THR A 495 -57.36 -14.53 75.16
C THR A 495 -58.74 -14.35 75.83
N GLN A 496 -58.76 -14.42 77.16
CA GLN A 496 -59.91 -14.13 78.02
C GLN A 496 -59.49 -13.11 79.09
N THR A 497 -60.43 -12.24 79.50
CA THR A 497 -60.43 -11.29 80.65
C THR A 497 -59.63 -10.00 80.44
N LYS A 498 -60.07 -8.76 80.73
CA LYS A 498 -60.93 -8.06 81.72
C LYS A 498 -61.38 -6.71 81.08
N ASP A 499 -62.27 -5.84 81.53
CA ASP A 499 -63.13 -5.65 82.71
C ASP A 499 -64.27 -4.69 82.32
N VAL A 500 -65.28 -4.62 83.17
CA VAL A 500 -66.55 -3.87 83.08
C VAL A 500 -66.37 -2.35 83.13
N ALA A 501 -67.09 -1.62 82.27
CA ALA A 501 -67.65 -0.30 82.59
C ALA A 501 -68.92 -0.07 81.75
N SER A 502 -70.04 0.01 82.47
CA SER A 502 -71.38 0.37 82.03
C SER A 502 -71.46 1.83 81.57
N GLN A 503 -72.22 2.12 80.51
CA GLN A 503 -73.10 3.28 80.48
C GLN A 503 -74.18 3.18 79.38
N GLU A 504 -75.34 3.71 79.76
CA GLU A 504 -76.64 3.74 79.10
C GLU A 504 -76.71 4.73 77.91
N GLY A 505 -77.74 4.56 77.06
CA GLY A 505 -78.13 5.47 75.97
C GLY A 505 -77.70 4.94 74.60
N SER A 506 -78.52 4.82 73.56
CA SER A 506 -79.75 5.48 73.15
C SER A 506 -80.27 4.74 71.91
N SER A 507 -81.59 4.62 71.74
CA SER A 507 -82.22 4.00 70.56
C SER A 507 -81.94 4.72 69.21
N GLU A 508 -81.19 5.83 69.21
CA GLU A 508 -80.71 6.53 68.00
C GLU A 508 -79.51 5.81 67.31
N ASN A 509 -78.69 5.04 68.03
CA ASN A 509 -77.49 4.41 67.48
C ASN A 509 -77.77 3.18 66.58
N ALA A 510 -78.91 2.51 66.77
CA ALA A 510 -79.27 1.31 65.99
C ALA A 510 -79.68 1.66 64.55
N MET A 511 -80.44 2.74 64.36
CA MET A 511 -80.83 3.24 63.03
C MET A 511 -79.60 3.78 62.27
N GLU A 512 -78.71 4.52 62.94
CA GLU A 512 -77.48 5.01 62.32
C GLU A 512 -76.57 3.86 61.87
N GLN A 513 -76.40 2.82 62.69
CA GLN A 513 -75.63 1.62 62.33
C GLN A 513 -76.29 0.83 61.19
N PHE A 514 -77.62 0.74 61.17
CA PHE A 514 -78.37 0.09 60.08
C PHE A 514 -78.20 0.82 58.75
N LEU A 515 -78.38 2.15 58.71
CA LEU A 515 -78.18 2.96 57.50
C LEU A 515 -76.74 2.88 56.99
N LYS A 516 -75.76 2.91 57.90
CA LYS A 516 -74.34 2.78 57.55
C LYS A 516 -74.02 1.41 56.94
N GLN A 517 -74.61 0.34 57.45
CA GLN A 517 -74.42 -1.02 56.94
C GLN A 517 -75.22 -1.30 55.66
N ALA A 518 -76.38 -0.67 55.49
CA ALA A 518 -77.13 -0.68 54.23
C ALA A 518 -76.33 0.01 53.12
N ALA A 519 -75.74 1.18 53.41
CA ALA A 519 -74.87 1.91 52.48
C ALA A 519 -73.59 1.12 52.13
N VAL A 520 -72.97 0.42 53.09
CA VAL A 520 -71.82 -0.47 52.83
C VAL A 520 -72.20 -1.61 51.89
N ARG A 521 -73.37 -2.26 52.09
CA ARG A 521 -73.84 -3.35 51.21
C ARG A 521 -74.22 -2.86 49.81
N GLU A 522 -74.84 -1.69 49.69
CA GLU A 522 -75.11 -1.05 48.40
C GLU A 522 -73.79 -0.71 47.67
N ARG A 523 -72.80 -0.14 48.38
CA ARG A 523 -71.48 0.12 47.81
C ARG A 523 -70.74 -1.16 47.39
N ILE A 524 -70.82 -2.24 48.16
CA ILE A 524 -70.29 -3.55 47.75
C ILE A 524 -70.94 -4.00 46.43
N SER A 525 -72.27 -3.95 46.32
CA SER A 525 -72.95 -4.35 45.08
C SER A 525 -72.57 -3.48 43.88
N ALA A 526 -72.33 -2.18 44.09
CA ALA A 526 -71.85 -1.27 43.06
C ALA A 526 -70.41 -1.59 42.64
N VAL A 527 -69.50 -1.81 43.61
CA VAL A 527 -68.09 -2.16 43.36
C VAL A 527 -67.97 -3.54 42.69
N THR A 528 -68.76 -4.53 43.08
CA THR A 528 -68.77 -5.86 42.43
C THR A 528 -69.22 -5.74 40.97
N ARG A 529 -70.22 -4.90 40.66
CA ARG A 529 -70.63 -4.63 39.28
C ARG A 529 -69.56 -3.86 38.49
N GLU A 530 -68.92 -2.86 39.11
CA GLU A 530 -67.78 -2.14 38.52
C GLU A 530 -66.61 -3.10 38.23
N LEU A 531 -66.36 -4.08 39.11
CA LEU A 531 -65.36 -5.14 38.92
C LEU A 531 -65.71 -6.06 37.75
N GLU A 532 -66.95 -6.55 37.65
CA GLU A 532 -67.40 -7.39 36.53
C GLU A 532 -67.27 -6.63 35.19
N GLU A 533 -67.75 -5.39 35.11
CA GLU A 533 -67.65 -4.57 33.89
C GLU A 533 -66.18 -4.26 33.51
N LEU A 534 -65.28 -4.14 34.48
CA LEU A 534 -63.86 -3.91 34.25
C LEU A 534 -63.10 -5.20 33.88
N GLN A 535 -63.48 -6.34 34.45
CA GLN A 535 -62.93 -7.65 34.10
C GLN A 535 -63.28 -8.04 32.67
N ASP A 536 -64.52 -7.81 32.23
CA ASP A 536 -64.95 -8.06 30.85
C ASP A 536 -64.14 -7.22 29.86
N LYS A 537 -63.94 -5.92 30.15
CA LYS A 537 -63.09 -5.03 29.34
C LYS A 537 -61.62 -5.46 29.32
N PHE A 538 -61.10 -5.92 30.46
CA PHE A 538 -59.73 -6.43 30.56
C PHE A 538 -59.53 -7.68 29.69
N LEU A 539 -60.50 -8.60 29.68
CA LEU A 539 -60.49 -9.79 28.82
C LEU A 539 -60.57 -9.42 27.33
N GLU A 540 -61.39 -8.42 26.96
CA GLU A 540 -61.48 -7.90 25.58
C GLU A 540 -60.14 -7.32 25.10
N LEU A 541 -59.43 -6.59 25.98
CA LEU A 541 -58.10 -6.05 25.68
C LEU A 541 -57.03 -7.14 25.53
N LEU A 542 -57.09 -8.20 26.35
CA LEU A 542 -56.18 -9.35 26.24
C LEU A 542 -56.38 -10.09 24.90
N ASN A 543 -57.63 -10.35 24.51
CA ASN A 543 -57.94 -10.97 23.22
C ASN A 543 -57.48 -10.08 22.05
N SER A 544 -57.73 -8.77 22.13
CA SER A 544 -57.29 -7.82 21.11
C SER A 544 -55.76 -7.77 20.97
N ARG A 545 -55.04 -7.94 22.09
CA ARG A 545 -53.57 -8.04 22.11
C ARG A 545 -53.10 -9.32 21.44
N GLU A 546 -53.72 -10.45 21.74
CA GLU A 546 -53.40 -11.75 21.14
C GLU A 546 -53.61 -11.73 19.62
N GLU A 547 -54.76 -11.23 19.13
CA GLU A 547 -55.03 -11.09 17.69
C GLU A 547 -54.00 -10.19 16.99
N THR A 548 -53.61 -9.08 17.64
CA THR A 548 -52.62 -8.15 17.10
C THR A 548 -51.21 -8.78 17.08
N GLU A 549 -50.87 -9.59 18.08
CA GLU A 549 -49.61 -10.33 18.18
C GLU A 549 -49.52 -11.43 17.10
N GLU A 550 -50.60 -12.19 16.87
CA GLU A 550 -50.68 -13.17 15.77
C GLU A 550 -50.47 -12.50 14.41
N ARG A 551 -51.13 -11.37 14.17
CA ARG A 551 -50.97 -10.62 12.92
C ARG A 551 -49.55 -10.07 12.76
N GLY A 552 -48.91 -9.63 13.85
CA GLY A 552 -47.49 -9.25 13.86
C GLY A 552 -46.56 -10.40 13.50
N ASN A 553 -46.82 -11.60 14.03
CA ASN A 553 -46.05 -12.81 13.72
C ASN A 553 -46.21 -13.24 12.25
N MET A 554 -47.39 -13.08 11.65
CA MET A 554 -47.61 -13.32 10.22
C MET A 554 -46.77 -12.38 9.35
N LEU A 555 -46.76 -11.07 9.64
CA LEU A 555 -45.96 -10.09 8.90
C LEU A 555 -44.45 -10.32 9.07
N GLN A 556 -44.00 -10.74 10.26
CA GLN A 556 -42.60 -11.15 10.44
C GLN A 556 -42.23 -12.40 9.62
N THR A 557 -43.16 -13.35 9.48
CA THR A 557 -42.96 -14.55 8.66
C THR A 557 -42.87 -14.19 7.18
N GLU A 558 -43.71 -13.26 6.70
CA GLU A 558 -43.65 -12.73 5.35
C GLU A 558 -42.32 -12.00 5.08
N TRP A 559 -41.87 -11.17 6.04
CA TRP A 559 -40.59 -10.47 5.97
C TRP A 559 -39.38 -11.41 5.91
N THR A 560 -39.35 -12.43 6.77
CA THR A 560 -38.26 -13.41 6.80
C THR A 560 -38.23 -14.25 5.52
N THR A 561 -39.39 -14.58 4.96
CA THR A 561 -39.50 -15.26 3.66
C THR A 561 -38.94 -14.40 2.53
N PHE A 562 -39.26 -13.10 2.51
CA PHE A 562 -38.71 -12.16 1.53
C PHE A 562 -37.18 -12.05 1.61
N LEU A 563 -36.63 -11.91 2.82
CA LEU A 563 -35.19 -11.87 3.04
C LEU A 563 -34.49 -13.14 2.55
N GLN A 564 -35.08 -14.31 2.82
CA GLN A 564 -34.54 -15.60 2.40
C GLN A 564 -34.54 -15.76 0.88
N GLN A 565 -35.63 -15.36 0.20
CA GLN A 565 -35.73 -15.42 -1.26
C GLN A 565 -34.70 -14.52 -1.95
N LYS A 566 -34.41 -13.35 -1.37
CA LYS A 566 -33.45 -12.37 -1.91
C LYS A 566 -32.02 -12.56 -1.41
N GLY A 567 -31.76 -13.53 -0.53
CA GLY A 567 -30.43 -13.84 -0.02
C GLY A 567 -29.87 -12.85 1.01
N TYR A 568 -30.74 -12.06 1.64
CA TYR A 568 -30.37 -11.13 2.72
C TYR A 568 -30.38 -11.82 4.10
N PRO A 569 -29.56 -11.33 5.06
CA PRO A 569 -29.52 -11.93 6.39
C PRO A 569 -30.79 -11.60 7.20
N ALA A 570 -31.27 -12.57 7.97
CA ALA A 570 -32.50 -12.49 8.78
C ALA A 570 -32.55 -11.32 9.79
N ARG A 571 -31.41 -10.69 10.09
CA ARG A 571 -31.29 -9.56 11.01
C ARG A 571 -31.61 -8.20 10.39
N MET A 572 -31.79 -8.14 9.06
CA MET A 572 -32.00 -6.90 8.33
C MET A 572 -33.44 -6.43 8.50
N THR A 573 -33.66 -5.12 8.58
CA THR A 573 -35.01 -4.53 8.67
C THR A 573 -35.48 -4.00 7.31
N ALA A 574 -36.80 -3.97 7.10
CA ALA A 574 -37.39 -3.47 5.85
C ALA A 574 -36.98 -2.01 5.56
N ARG A 575 -36.83 -1.19 6.61
CA ARG A 575 -36.37 0.20 6.51
C ARG A 575 -34.91 0.32 6.08
N GLU A 576 -34.01 -0.49 6.66
CA GLU A 576 -32.60 -0.52 6.25
C GLU A 576 -32.44 -0.94 4.79
N LEU A 577 -33.25 -1.90 4.34
CA LEU A 577 -33.23 -2.38 2.95
C LEU A 577 -33.74 -1.32 1.96
N LEU A 578 -34.82 -0.60 2.31
CA LEU A 578 -35.38 0.48 1.48
C LEU A 578 -34.48 1.73 1.41
N GLN A 579 -33.72 2.05 2.45
CA GLN A 579 -32.86 3.24 2.48
C GLN A 579 -31.51 3.03 1.78
N LEU A 580 -30.91 1.85 1.92
CA LEU A 580 -29.55 1.60 1.44
C LEU A 580 -29.52 0.91 0.07
N ASP A 581 -30.61 0.25 -0.35
CA ASP A 581 -30.69 -0.67 -1.50
C ASP A 581 -29.35 -1.37 -1.79
N PRO A 582 -28.89 -2.24 -0.86
CA PRO A 582 -27.58 -2.85 -0.98
C PRO A 582 -27.44 -3.68 -2.26
N GLY A 583 -28.55 -4.20 -2.78
CA GLY A 583 -28.60 -4.92 -4.06
C GLY A 583 -28.17 -4.04 -5.23
N ALA A 584 -28.69 -2.80 -5.32
CA ALA A 584 -28.31 -1.87 -6.39
C ALA A 584 -26.81 -1.55 -6.41
N VAL A 585 -26.24 -1.20 -5.25
CA VAL A 585 -24.80 -0.84 -5.13
C VAL A 585 -23.90 -2.04 -5.42
N LEU A 586 -24.23 -3.21 -4.89
CA LEU A 586 -23.44 -4.42 -5.11
C LEU A 586 -23.57 -4.94 -6.56
N ALA A 587 -24.74 -4.79 -7.18
CA ALA A 587 -25.00 -5.22 -8.56
C ALA A 587 -24.24 -4.36 -9.57
N GLU A 588 -24.20 -3.04 -9.39
CA GLU A 588 -23.40 -2.13 -10.23
C GLU A 588 -21.92 -2.55 -10.21
N LYS A 589 -21.41 -2.83 -9.02
CA LYS A 589 -20.02 -3.23 -8.85
C LYS A 589 -19.72 -4.63 -9.39
N ALA A 590 -20.65 -5.57 -9.23
CA ALA A 590 -20.53 -6.89 -9.83
C ALA A 590 -20.56 -6.81 -11.37
N ALA A 591 -21.41 -5.97 -11.94
CA ALA A 591 -21.47 -5.72 -13.39
C ALA A 591 -20.17 -5.09 -13.92
N LEU A 592 -19.58 -4.15 -13.18
CA LEU A 592 -18.27 -3.58 -13.52
C LEU A 592 -17.19 -4.67 -13.60
N ILE A 593 -17.15 -5.58 -12.62
CA ILE A 593 -16.19 -6.70 -12.61
C ILE A 593 -16.41 -7.60 -13.83
N ILE A 594 -17.66 -7.97 -14.15
CA ILE A 594 -17.99 -8.80 -15.31
C ILE A 594 -17.54 -8.13 -16.62
N ASN A 595 -17.78 -6.82 -16.76
CA ASN A 595 -17.36 -6.08 -17.94
C ASN A 595 -15.83 -6.01 -18.06
N GLN A 596 -15.11 -5.80 -16.95
CA GLN A 596 -13.64 -5.81 -16.92
C GLN A 596 -13.08 -7.21 -17.24
N GLU A 597 -13.72 -8.28 -16.76
CA GLU A 597 -13.37 -9.67 -17.07
C GLU A 597 -13.59 -9.99 -18.56
N ALA A 598 -14.70 -9.51 -19.14
CA ALA A 598 -14.96 -9.64 -20.57
C ALA A 598 -13.92 -8.88 -21.43
N GLU A 599 -13.61 -7.62 -21.07
CA GLU A 599 -12.57 -6.82 -21.75
C GLU A 599 -11.20 -7.53 -21.68
N MET A 600 -10.83 -8.05 -20.50
CA MET A 600 -9.59 -8.81 -20.34
C MET A 600 -9.58 -10.10 -21.18
N SER A 601 -10.71 -10.80 -21.27
CA SER A 601 -10.83 -12.00 -22.11
C SER A 601 -10.62 -11.68 -23.59
N ASP A 602 -11.19 -10.58 -24.08
CA ASP A 602 -11.02 -10.13 -25.47
C ASP A 602 -9.56 -9.75 -25.76
N LEU A 603 -8.91 -9.07 -24.82
CA LEU A 603 -7.48 -8.73 -24.93
C LEU A 603 -6.60 -9.98 -24.91
N ASN A 604 -6.85 -10.93 -24.01
CA ASN A 604 -6.13 -12.20 -23.96
C ASN A 604 -6.27 -12.97 -25.28
N PHE A 605 -7.48 -13.01 -25.85
CA PHE A 605 -7.71 -13.63 -27.15
C PHE A 605 -6.90 -12.95 -28.28
N ALA A 606 -6.82 -11.61 -28.27
CA ALA A 606 -6.00 -10.88 -29.24
C ALA A 606 -4.50 -11.17 -29.08
N VAL A 607 -4.01 -11.26 -27.85
CA VAL A 607 -2.61 -11.62 -27.52
C VAL A 607 -2.30 -13.05 -27.97
N ASP A 608 -3.18 -14.01 -27.69
CA ASP A 608 -3.01 -15.41 -28.09
C ASP A 608 -2.99 -15.55 -29.62
N LYS A 609 -3.90 -14.87 -30.31
CA LYS A 609 -3.92 -14.83 -31.76
C LYS A 609 -2.62 -14.27 -32.33
N TRP A 610 -2.10 -13.18 -31.76
CA TRP A 610 -0.80 -12.64 -32.17
C TRP A 610 0.33 -13.64 -31.91
N ASN A 611 0.32 -14.30 -30.75
CA ASN A 611 1.31 -15.31 -30.41
C ASN A 611 1.31 -16.48 -31.41
N GLU A 612 0.14 -16.99 -31.81
CA GLU A 612 0.00 -18.00 -32.87
C GLU A 612 0.57 -17.51 -34.21
N GLN A 613 0.28 -16.26 -34.59
CA GLN A 613 0.84 -15.67 -35.80
C GLN A 613 2.37 -15.56 -35.75
N THR A 614 3.00 -15.45 -34.58
CA THR A 614 4.46 -15.46 -34.45
C THR A 614 5.10 -16.85 -34.40
N ALA A 615 4.32 -17.93 -34.43
CA ALA A 615 4.82 -19.30 -34.25
C ALA A 615 5.87 -19.72 -35.29
N PHE A 616 5.68 -19.32 -36.55
CA PHE A 616 6.62 -19.64 -37.64
C PHE A 616 8.01 -18.98 -37.42
N ILE A 617 8.04 -17.75 -36.88
CA ILE A 617 9.27 -17.06 -36.50
C ILE A 617 9.92 -17.76 -35.31
N ARG A 618 9.12 -18.12 -34.30
CA ARG A 618 9.63 -18.79 -33.10
C ARG A 618 10.29 -20.12 -33.41
N SER A 619 9.69 -20.92 -34.29
CA SER A 619 10.26 -22.19 -34.73
C SER A 619 11.54 -21.99 -35.55
N ARG A 620 11.56 -21.00 -36.47
CA ARG A 620 12.70 -20.78 -37.36
C ARG A 620 13.96 -20.28 -36.64
N PHE A 621 13.80 -19.47 -35.60
CA PHE A 621 14.88 -18.85 -34.82
C PHE A 621 15.05 -19.44 -33.43
N HIS A 622 14.33 -20.52 -33.10
CA HIS A 622 14.40 -21.23 -31.81
C HIS A 622 14.04 -20.36 -30.58
N PHE A 623 13.07 -19.46 -30.75
CA PHE A 623 12.54 -18.55 -29.72
C PHE A 623 11.34 -19.13 -28.95
N GLU A 624 11.24 -20.45 -28.86
CA GLU A 624 10.17 -21.17 -28.14
C GLU A 624 10.20 -20.92 -26.62
N HIS A 625 11.38 -20.59 -26.10
CA HIS A 625 11.59 -20.29 -24.68
C HIS A 625 11.12 -18.90 -24.26
N LEU A 626 10.91 -17.97 -25.21
CA LEU A 626 10.49 -16.61 -24.91
C LEU A 626 9.00 -16.56 -24.60
N THR A 627 8.62 -15.83 -23.55
CA THR A 627 7.21 -15.54 -23.25
C THR A 627 6.60 -14.65 -24.35
N VAL A 628 5.27 -14.54 -24.39
CA VAL A 628 4.58 -13.65 -25.35
C VAL A 628 4.98 -12.19 -25.14
N ALA A 629 5.14 -11.77 -23.88
CA ALA A 629 5.57 -10.43 -23.53
C ALA A 629 7.01 -10.12 -23.99
N GLU A 630 7.95 -11.05 -23.75
CA GLU A 630 9.34 -10.86 -24.20
C GLU A 630 9.45 -10.86 -25.72
N MET A 631 8.65 -11.71 -26.40
CA MET A 631 8.60 -11.75 -27.85
C MET A 631 8.05 -10.44 -28.43
N ALA A 632 6.97 -9.89 -27.87
CA ALA A 632 6.40 -8.61 -28.32
C ALA A 632 7.37 -7.45 -28.11
N ALA A 633 8.03 -7.39 -26.95
CA ALA A 633 9.01 -6.35 -26.63
C ALA A 633 10.25 -6.40 -27.54
N ARG A 634 10.76 -7.61 -27.85
CA ARG A 634 11.95 -7.82 -28.67
C ARG A 634 11.69 -7.97 -30.16
N PHE A 635 10.43 -7.93 -30.60
CA PHE A 635 10.08 -8.17 -32.00
C PHE A 635 10.83 -7.24 -32.95
N SER A 636 10.92 -5.94 -32.63
CA SER A 636 11.65 -4.99 -33.45
C SER A 636 13.16 -5.23 -33.47
N GLU A 637 13.74 -5.75 -32.38
CA GLU A 637 15.16 -6.11 -32.33
C GLU A 637 15.45 -7.30 -33.23
N ILE A 638 14.58 -8.33 -33.17
CA ILE A 638 14.65 -9.52 -34.03
C ILE A 638 14.55 -9.11 -35.49
N GLN A 639 13.55 -8.29 -35.85
CA GLN A 639 13.41 -7.81 -37.23
C GLN A 639 14.64 -7.02 -37.69
N ASN A 640 15.16 -6.12 -36.86
CA ASN A 640 16.34 -5.31 -37.20
C ASN A 640 17.60 -6.17 -37.38
N ALA A 641 17.77 -7.23 -36.58
CA ALA A 641 18.89 -8.15 -36.72
C ALA A 641 18.87 -8.87 -38.07
N VAL A 642 17.69 -9.34 -38.50
CA VAL A 642 17.54 -10.02 -39.79
C VAL A 642 17.70 -9.05 -40.98
N ILE A 643 17.21 -7.81 -40.85
CA ILE A 643 17.46 -6.75 -41.85
C ILE A 643 18.96 -6.42 -41.95
N LEU A 644 19.68 -6.43 -40.82
CA LEU A 644 21.12 -6.22 -40.81
C LEU A 644 21.85 -7.36 -41.54
N GLU A 645 21.47 -8.61 -41.29
CA GLU A 645 21.99 -9.77 -42.03
C GLU A 645 21.70 -9.65 -43.54
N GLU A 646 20.52 -9.19 -43.95
CA GLU A 646 20.18 -8.96 -45.36
C GLU A 646 21.09 -7.91 -46.01
N ASN A 647 21.34 -6.79 -45.31
CA ASN A 647 22.24 -5.74 -45.79
C ASN A 647 23.69 -6.23 -45.89
N MET A 648 24.14 -7.03 -44.92
CA MET A 648 25.47 -7.64 -44.95
C MET A 648 25.61 -8.66 -46.09
N ALA A 649 24.60 -9.51 -46.29
CA ALA A 649 24.57 -10.47 -47.39
C ALA A 649 24.58 -9.78 -48.75
N THR A 650 23.83 -8.68 -48.91
CA THR A 650 23.81 -7.86 -50.13
C THR A 650 25.20 -7.25 -50.42
N ASN A 651 25.84 -6.66 -49.41
CA ASN A 651 27.21 -6.14 -49.56
C ASN A 651 28.24 -7.22 -49.93
N VAL A 652 28.10 -8.44 -49.40
CA VAL A 652 28.97 -9.57 -49.77
C VAL A 652 28.68 -10.01 -51.20
N GLN A 653 27.41 -10.04 -51.61
CA GLN A 653 27.00 -10.39 -52.97
C GLN A 653 27.54 -9.38 -54.00
N ASP A 654 27.51 -8.08 -53.70
CA ASP A 654 28.05 -7.04 -54.58
C ASP A 654 29.56 -7.22 -54.79
N LYS A 655 30.31 -7.51 -53.71
CA LYS A 655 31.76 -7.81 -53.81
C LYS A 655 32.04 -9.07 -54.60
N ILE A 656 31.20 -10.11 -54.49
CA ILE A 656 31.30 -11.31 -55.32
C ILE A 656 31.14 -10.94 -56.80
N ASN A 657 30.15 -10.12 -57.13
CA ASN A 657 29.90 -9.69 -58.51
C ASN A 657 31.08 -8.86 -59.07
N GLU A 658 31.67 -7.97 -58.26
CA GLU A 658 32.87 -7.20 -58.65
C GLU A 658 34.07 -8.11 -58.93
N LEU A 659 34.40 -9.03 -58.03
CA LEU A 659 35.52 -9.96 -58.21
C LEU A 659 35.30 -10.95 -59.37
N GLN A 660 34.05 -11.30 -59.67
CA GLN A 660 33.71 -12.10 -60.85
C GLN A 660 34.02 -11.35 -62.14
N GLN A 661 33.73 -10.04 -62.22
CA GLN A 661 34.10 -9.22 -63.38
C GLN A 661 35.62 -9.09 -63.54
N GLU A 662 36.36 -8.95 -62.43
CA GLU A 662 37.84 -8.96 -62.46
C GLU A 662 38.40 -10.29 -62.95
N LEU A 663 37.83 -11.41 -62.48
CA LEU A 663 38.22 -12.75 -62.92
C LEU A 663 38.00 -12.94 -64.43
N GLU A 664 36.87 -12.48 -64.96
CA GLU A 664 36.58 -12.49 -66.41
C GLU A 664 37.58 -11.66 -67.22
N GLN A 665 38.10 -10.55 -66.67
CA GLN A 665 39.15 -9.77 -67.32
C GLN A 665 40.48 -10.52 -67.36
N ILE A 666 40.93 -11.09 -66.24
CA ILE A 666 42.19 -11.84 -66.17
C ILE A 666 42.16 -13.08 -67.08
N GLN A 667 41.01 -13.76 -67.17
CA GLN A 667 40.83 -14.88 -68.08
C GLN A 667 40.97 -14.47 -69.56
N ARG A 668 40.52 -13.27 -69.93
CA ARG A 668 40.72 -12.71 -71.27
C ARG A 668 42.20 -12.42 -71.53
N ASP A 669 42.90 -11.79 -70.58
CA ASP A 669 44.33 -11.45 -70.71
C ASP A 669 45.21 -12.72 -70.81
N LEU A 670 44.84 -13.77 -70.08
CA LEU A 670 45.49 -15.09 -70.15
C LEU A 670 45.29 -15.74 -71.53
N ALA A 671 44.07 -15.69 -72.07
CA ALA A 671 43.77 -16.20 -73.41
C ALA A 671 44.54 -15.43 -74.51
N GLU A 672 44.69 -14.12 -74.37
CA GLU A 672 45.49 -13.30 -75.29
C GLU A 672 46.98 -13.70 -75.25
N SER A 673 47.54 -13.88 -74.05
CA SER A 673 48.95 -14.30 -73.87
C SER A 673 49.21 -15.69 -74.47
N HIS A 674 48.26 -16.63 -74.32
CA HIS A 674 48.29 -17.93 -75.00
C HIS A 674 48.32 -17.78 -76.53
N GLN A 675 47.49 -16.91 -77.10
CA GLN A 675 47.46 -16.65 -78.54
C GLN A 675 48.78 -16.05 -79.05
N GLN A 676 49.41 -15.16 -78.28
CA GLN A 676 50.70 -14.55 -78.63
C GLN A 676 51.84 -15.59 -78.64
N ARG A 677 51.88 -16.52 -77.68
CA ARG A 677 52.85 -17.65 -77.70
C ARG A 677 52.66 -18.56 -78.91
N GLN A 678 51.42 -18.84 -79.30
CA GLN A 678 51.15 -19.65 -80.49
C GLN A 678 51.71 -18.99 -81.76
N ARG A 679 51.56 -17.67 -81.90
CA ARG A 679 52.14 -16.91 -83.02
C ARG A 679 53.67 -16.98 -83.07
N LEU A 680 54.35 -17.02 -81.92
CA LEU A 680 55.82 -17.15 -81.86
C LEU A 680 56.29 -18.54 -82.32
N LEU A 681 55.55 -19.60 -81.98
CA LEU A 681 55.83 -20.96 -82.49
C LEU A 681 55.67 -21.02 -84.01
N ASP A 682 54.61 -20.40 -84.54
CA ASP A 682 54.34 -20.34 -85.97
C ASP A 682 55.44 -19.56 -86.73
N GLN A 683 55.95 -18.45 -86.17
CA GLN A 683 57.04 -17.65 -86.75
C GLN A 683 58.39 -18.37 -86.80
N ALA A 684 58.71 -19.18 -85.78
CA ALA A 684 59.92 -19.97 -85.72
C ALA A 684 59.82 -21.32 -86.46
N ASN A 685 58.70 -21.54 -87.17
CA ASN A 685 58.40 -22.75 -87.93
C ASN A 685 58.47 -24.04 -87.08
N ALA A 686 58.20 -23.93 -85.77
CA ALA A 686 58.24 -25.03 -84.83
C ALA A 686 56.81 -25.53 -84.57
N LYS A 687 56.56 -26.83 -84.77
CA LYS A 687 55.21 -27.42 -84.60
C LYS A 687 54.92 -27.79 -83.15
N THR A 688 55.95 -27.88 -82.33
CA THR A 688 55.84 -28.17 -80.90
C THR A 688 56.78 -27.27 -80.10
N GLU A 689 56.41 -27.01 -78.85
CA GLU A 689 57.27 -26.29 -77.90
C GLU A 689 58.64 -26.97 -77.73
N ALA A 690 58.71 -28.30 -77.83
CA ALA A 690 59.95 -29.06 -77.79
C ALA A 690 60.85 -28.83 -79.03
N GLU A 691 60.28 -28.71 -80.24
CA GLU A 691 61.02 -28.34 -81.46
C GLU A 691 61.55 -26.90 -81.39
N PHE A 692 60.78 -25.98 -80.80
CA PHE A 692 61.22 -24.60 -80.55
C PHE A 692 62.43 -24.54 -79.61
N TYR A 693 62.43 -25.33 -78.52
CA TYR A 693 63.59 -25.45 -77.64
C TYR A 693 64.81 -26.12 -78.30
N GLN A 694 64.61 -27.06 -79.25
CA GLN A 694 65.74 -27.68 -79.98
C GLN A 694 66.42 -26.71 -80.97
N LEU A 695 65.65 -25.86 -81.65
CA LEU A 695 66.20 -24.80 -82.50
C LEU A 695 66.94 -23.73 -81.69
N LEU A 696 66.41 -23.37 -80.52
CA LEU A 696 67.12 -22.57 -79.52
C LEU A 696 68.41 -23.26 -79.05
N ALA A 697 68.40 -24.56 -78.78
CA ALA A 697 69.57 -25.32 -78.30
C ALA A 697 70.71 -25.44 -79.34
N LEU A 698 70.37 -25.55 -80.63
CA LEU A 698 71.36 -25.55 -81.73
C LEU A 698 72.01 -24.17 -81.90
N LYS A 699 71.21 -23.10 -81.81
CA LYS A 699 71.72 -21.72 -81.69
C LYS A 699 72.60 -21.60 -80.44
N GLU A 700 72.15 -22.11 -79.29
CA GLU A 700 72.87 -22.12 -78.02
C GLU A 700 74.19 -22.90 -78.05
N LYS A 701 74.33 -23.97 -78.85
CA LYS A 701 75.58 -24.74 -78.98
C LYS A 701 76.63 -24.00 -79.80
N GLN A 702 76.21 -23.19 -80.76
CA GLN A 702 77.10 -22.31 -81.49
C GLN A 702 77.43 -21.06 -80.66
N GLU A 703 76.43 -20.53 -79.97
CA GLU A 703 76.59 -19.69 -78.80
C GLU A 703 77.43 -20.37 -77.73
N GLN A 704 77.61 -21.70 -77.62
CA GLN A 704 78.46 -22.33 -76.60
C GLN A 704 79.94 -22.25 -76.95
N ASN A 705 80.27 -22.26 -78.24
CA ASN A 705 81.62 -21.99 -78.72
C ASN A 705 81.94 -20.49 -78.64
N LEU A 706 80.96 -19.65 -78.98
CA LEU A 706 80.95 -18.23 -78.64
C LEU A 706 81.04 -18.03 -77.14
N LYS A 707 80.32 -18.82 -76.31
CA LYS A 707 80.26 -18.80 -74.83
C LYS A 707 81.46 -19.43 -74.19
N ARG A 708 82.30 -20.21 -74.88
CA ARG A 708 83.57 -20.68 -74.31
C ARG A 708 84.64 -19.61 -74.45
N LYS A 709 84.63 -18.92 -75.57
CA LYS A 709 85.28 -17.62 -75.71
C LYS A 709 84.66 -16.63 -74.73
N GLU A 710 83.33 -16.55 -74.63
CA GLU A 710 82.53 -15.74 -73.70
C GLU A 710 82.63 -16.22 -72.25
N LEU A 711 83.21 -17.40 -71.94
CA LEU A 711 83.43 -18.00 -70.61
C LEU A 711 84.82 -17.62 -70.10
N LEU A 712 85.79 -17.59 -71.02
CA LEU A 712 87.03 -16.90 -70.78
C LEU A 712 86.83 -15.37 -70.80
N ASP A 713 85.84 -14.89 -71.56
CA ASP A 713 85.28 -13.54 -71.44
C ASP A 713 84.53 -13.51 -70.08
N GLU A 714 83.66 -14.42 -69.66
CA GLU A 714 82.90 -14.34 -68.38
C GLU A 714 83.80 -14.48 -67.13
N GLN A 715 84.98 -15.11 -67.26
CA GLN A 715 85.99 -15.14 -66.22
C GLN A 715 86.69 -13.78 -66.02
N VAL A 716 86.58 -12.87 -67.00
CA VAL A 716 87.38 -11.66 -67.18
C VAL A 716 86.49 -10.43 -67.48
N SER A 717 85.70 -10.52 -68.53
CA SER A 717 84.61 -9.69 -69.01
C SER A 717 83.35 -9.67 -68.16
N GLY A 718 82.77 -8.47 -68.05
CA GLY A 718 81.82 -8.06 -67.01
C GLY A 718 82.50 -7.84 -65.66
N ARG A 719 83.65 -8.47 -65.44
CA ARG A 719 84.57 -8.23 -64.33
C ARG A 719 85.73 -7.34 -64.76
N GLU A 720 85.75 -6.75 -65.96
CA GLU A 720 86.80 -5.82 -66.37
C GLU A 720 86.82 -4.60 -65.46
N GLN A 721 85.64 -4.07 -65.09
CA GLN A 721 85.54 -2.99 -64.10
C GLN A 721 85.84 -3.45 -62.68
N LEU A 722 85.56 -4.71 -62.31
CA LEU A 722 85.83 -5.26 -60.97
C LEU A 722 87.32 -5.56 -60.79
N LEU A 723 87.98 -6.05 -61.84
CA LEU A 723 89.42 -6.30 -61.97
C LEU A 723 90.19 -5.00 -62.29
N ASP A 724 89.58 -3.96 -62.87
CA ASP A 724 90.15 -2.60 -62.96
C ASP A 724 89.98 -1.81 -61.64
N ARG A 725 88.86 -2.00 -60.90
CA ARG A 725 88.55 -1.31 -59.63
C ARG A 725 89.24 -1.96 -58.42
N TYR A 726 89.42 -3.28 -58.42
CA TYR A 726 89.99 -4.08 -57.32
C TYR A 726 91.17 -4.98 -57.73
N GLY A 727 91.66 -4.95 -58.98
CA GLY A 727 92.83 -5.75 -59.41
C GLY A 727 94.17 -5.25 -58.88
N ASP A 728 94.21 -4.05 -58.28
CA ASP A 728 95.30 -3.64 -57.41
C ASP A 728 95.15 -4.33 -56.05
N ALA A 729 95.89 -5.43 -55.88
CA ALA A 729 95.83 -6.30 -54.70
C ALA A 729 95.99 -5.56 -53.35
N LYS A 730 96.57 -4.35 -53.33
CA LYS A 730 96.84 -3.60 -52.09
C LYS A 730 95.65 -2.76 -51.61
N LYS A 731 94.93 -2.09 -52.52
CA LYS A 731 93.75 -1.25 -52.17
C LYS A 731 92.53 -2.09 -51.80
N SER A 732 92.41 -3.26 -52.43
CA SER A 732 91.31 -4.20 -52.19
C SER A 732 91.40 -4.85 -50.81
N ALA A 733 92.61 -4.99 -50.26
CA ALA A 733 92.82 -5.46 -48.89
C ALA A 733 92.35 -4.44 -47.82
N ASP A 734 92.62 -3.14 -48.01
CA ASP A 734 92.20 -2.09 -47.07
C ASP A 734 90.67 -1.90 -47.01
N LEU A 735 89.98 -2.04 -48.15
CA LEU A 735 88.52 -1.97 -48.21
C LEU A 735 87.86 -3.21 -47.57
N TYR A 736 88.47 -4.38 -47.75
CA TYR A 736 88.04 -5.62 -47.11
C TYR A 736 88.03 -5.49 -45.59
N GLU A 737 89.07 -4.89 -45.01
CA GLU A 737 89.19 -4.66 -43.56
C GLU A 737 88.15 -3.67 -43.02
N LYS A 738 87.82 -2.60 -43.76
CA LYS A 738 86.74 -1.67 -43.38
C LYS A 738 85.37 -2.34 -43.35
N ASN A 739 85.05 -3.14 -44.37
CA ASN A 739 83.77 -3.87 -44.44
C ASN A 739 83.67 -4.90 -43.30
N GLU A 740 84.79 -5.51 -42.90
CA GLU A 740 84.83 -6.44 -41.76
C GLU A 740 84.47 -5.73 -40.45
N LEU A 741 84.95 -4.50 -40.26
CA LEU A 741 84.69 -3.66 -39.10
C LEU A 741 83.22 -3.20 -39.04
N GLU A 742 82.63 -2.86 -40.18
CA GLU A 742 81.22 -2.48 -40.29
C GLU A 742 80.27 -3.67 -40.08
N MET A 743 80.62 -4.86 -40.59
CA MET A 743 79.87 -6.10 -40.30
C MET A 743 79.90 -6.44 -38.79
N ARG A 744 81.03 -6.23 -38.11
CA ARG A 744 81.12 -6.40 -36.65
C ARG A 744 80.19 -5.42 -35.91
N ARG A 745 80.07 -4.18 -36.40
CA ARG A 745 79.15 -3.19 -35.85
C ARG A 745 77.68 -3.59 -36.07
N LEU A 746 77.30 -3.97 -37.28
CA LEU A 746 75.95 -4.44 -37.59
C LEU A 746 75.57 -5.65 -36.74
N LYS A 747 76.48 -6.61 -36.58
CA LYS A 747 76.27 -7.78 -35.70
C LYS A 747 76.02 -7.38 -34.24
N SER A 748 76.67 -6.33 -33.76
CA SER A 748 76.43 -5.79 -32.42
C SER A 748 75.06 -5.12 -32.30
N GLU A 749 74.64 -4.34 -33.30
CA GLU A 749 73.32 -3.68 -33.34
C GLU A 749 72.18 -4.72 -33.45
N LEU A 750 72.37 -5.76 -34.26
CA LEU A 750 71.45 -6.90 -34.36
C LEU A 750 71.29 -7.64 -33.03
N SER A 751 72.39 -7.84 -32.30
CA SER A 751 72.34 -8.50 -30.98
C SER A 751 71.60 -7.66 -29.93
N ILE A 752 71.63 -6.33 -30.04
CA ILE A 752 70.88 -5.43 -29.18
C ILE A 752 69.39 -5.53 -29.51
N LEU A 753 69.03 -5.47 -30.80
CA LEU A 753 67.64 -5.59 -31.24
C LEU A 753 67.00 -6.95 -30.90
N GLN A 754 67.79 -8.03 -30.94
CA GLN A 754 67.34 -9.36 -30.52
C GLN A 754 67.07 -9.42 -29.02
N ARG A 755 67.88 -8.75 -28.19
CA ARG A 755 67.61 -8.65 -26.74
C ARG A 755 66.35 -7.85 -26.46
N THR A 756 66.14 -6.72 -27.15
CA THR A 756 64.92 -5.93 -26.99
C THR A 756 63.68 -6.69 -27.45
N GLU A 757 63.78 -7.53 -28.48
CA GLU A 757 62.68 -8.40 -28.92
C GLU A 757 62.30 -9.42 -27.84
N VAL A 758 63.29 -10.05 -27.19
CA VAL A 758 63.06 -10.99 -26.09
C VAL A 758 62.43 -10.29 -24.88
N GLU A 759 62.90 -9.09 -24.54
CA GLU A 759 62.30 -8.27 -23.46
C GLU A 759 60.85 -7.87 -23.78
N LEU A 760 60.57 -7.42 -25.00
CA LEU A 760 59.22 -7.05 -25.45
C LEU A 760 58.27 -8.26 -25.48
N LYS A 761 58.74 -9.43 -25.94
CA LYS A 761 57.97 -10.67 -25.91
C LYS A 761 57.63 -11.10 -24.49
N HIS A 762 58.59 -11.00 -23.57
CA HIS A 762 58.34 -11.30 -22.15
C HIS A 762 57.34 -10.32 -21.50
N GLN A 763 57.41 -9.02 -21.86
CA GLN A 763 56.43 -8.03 -21.41
C GLN A 763 55.03 -8.30 -21.98
N LEU A 764 54.92 -8.73 -23.23
CA LEU A 764 53.65 -9.13 -23.86
C LEU A 764 53.07 -10.38 -23.19
N GLU A 765 53.87 -11.41 -22.89
CA GLU A 765 53.44 -12.61 -22.15
C GLU A 765 52.86 -12.26 -20.76
N GLN A 766 53.51 -11.34 -20.02
CA GLN A 766 52.99 -10.86 -18.73
C GLN A 766 51.68 -10.05 -18.87
N LEU A 767 51.47 -9.40 -20.01
CA LEU A 767 50.23 -8.66 -20.30
C LEU A 767 49.10 -9.62 -20.75
N GLU A 768 49.42 -10.72 -21.44
CA GLU A 768 48.49 -11.76 -21.89
C GLU A 768 47.99 -12.65 -20.75
N GLU A 769 48.80 -12.96 -19.74
CA GLU A 769 48.33 -13.60 -18.49
C GLU A 769 47.30 -12.73 -17.74
N GLY A 770 47.27 -11.43 -18.03
CA GLY A 770 46.40 -10.44 -17.41
C GLY A 770 44.98 -10.36 -17.96
N GLY A 771 44.39 -11.47 -18.45
CA GLY A 771 43.05 -11.61 -19.05
C GLY A 771 41.84 -11.14 -18.21
N THR A 772 41.86 -9.88 -17.79
CA THR A 772 41.08 -9.35 -16.66
C THR A 772 40.21 -8.16 -17.03
N TYR A 773 40.39 -7.54 -18.20
CA TYR A 773 39.64 -6.31 -18.53
C TYR A 773 38.14 -6.56 -18.71
N SER A 774 37.74 -7.55 -19.52
CA SER A 774 36.31 -7.87 -19.72
C SER A 774 35.64 -8.39 -18.45
N ALA A 775 36.34 -9.21 -17.66
CA ALA A 775 35.88 -9.70 -16.37
C ALA A 775 35.72 -8.56 -15.35
N LEU A 776 36.71 -7.65 -15.24
CA LEU A 776 36.61 -6.45 -14.39
C LEU A 776 35.52 -5.49 -14.85
N LEU A 777 35.28 -5.39 -16.16
CA LEU A 777 34.20 -4.56 -16.72
C LEU A 777 32.83 -5.11 -16.33
N GLN A 778 32.65 -6.43 -16.43
CA GLN A 778 31.44 -7.11 -16.00
C GLN A 778 31.21 -7.00 -14.49
N GLU A 779 32.25 -7.25 -13.67
CA GLU A 779 32.19 -7.08 -12.22
C GLU A 779 31.87 -5.64 -11.80
N PHE A 780 32.45 -4.65 -12.50
CA PHE A 780 32.17 -3.25 -12.26
C PHE A 780 30.72 -2.88 -12.62
N ALA A 781 30.21 -3.33 -13.76
CA ALA A 781 28.83 -3.09 -14.19
C ALA A 781 27.79 -3.71 -13.21
N LEU A 782 28.08 -4.90 -12.69
CA LEU A 782 27.26 -5.51 -11.64
C LEU A 782 27.30 -4.69 -10.35
N ALA A 783 28.48 -4.29 -9.90
CA ALA A 783 28.64 -3.46 -8.71
C ALA A 783 27.97 -2.08 -8.84
N GLU A 784 28.00 -1.48 -10.03
CA GLU A 784 27.31 -0.22 -10.34
C GLU A 784 25.78 -0.37 -10.28
N THR A 785 25.25 -1.48 -10.78
CA THR A 785 23.81 -1.80 -10.73
C THR A 785 23.35 -1.96 -9.27
N GLU A 786 24.05 -2.77 -8.47
CA GLU A 786 23.73 -2.95 -7.05
C GLU A 786 23.84 -1.64 -6.25
N LEU A 787 24.81 -0.80 -6.58
CA LEU A 787 24.97 0.52 -5.98
C LEU A 787 23.77 1.42 -6.29
N ARG A 788 23.32 1.42 -7.55
CA ARG A 788 22.17 2.20 -8.00
C ARG A 788 20.90 1.79 -7.27
N ASP A 789 20.64 0.50 -7.13
CA ASP A 789 19.44 -0.01 -6.45
C ASP A 789 19.42 0.42 -4.98
N LEU A 790 20.54 0.25 -4.26
CA LEU A 790 20.67 0.69 -2.87
C LEU A 790 20.57 2.22 -2.72
N ALA A 791 21.05 2.98 -3.71
CA ALA A 791 20.93 4.43 -3.72
C ALA A 791 19.49 4.89 -3.95
N ILE A 792 18.72 4.23 -4.82
CA ILE A 792 17.29 4.50 -5.05
C ILE A 792 16.50 4.22 -3.77
N GLU A 793 16.72 3.08 -3.11
CA GLU A 793 16.05 2.76 -1.85
C GLU A 793 16.35 3.79 -0.76
N TRP A 794 17.64 4.14 -0.59
CA TRP A 794 18.04 5.15 0.39
C TRP A 794 17.42 6.52 0.07
N ALA A 795 17.45 6.93 -1.21
CA ALA A 795 16.88 8.20 -1.64
C ALA A 795 15.38 8.25 -1.36
N GLY A 796 14.63 7.18 -1.66
CA GLY A 796 13.20 7.07 -1.40
C GLY A 796 12.84 7.24 0.09
N LEU A 797 13.63 6.65 0.99
CA LEU A 797 13.43 6.80 2.43
C LEU A 797 13.71 8.24 2.92
N VAL A 798 14.77 8.87 2.39
CA VAL A 798 15.14 10.25 2.75
C VAL A 798 14.09 11.24 2.26
N THR A 799 13.66 11.14 1.01
CA THR A 799 12.64 12.04 0.45
C THR A 799 11.29 11.84 1.13
N ALA A 800 10.88 10.61 1.42
CA ALA A 800 9.65 10.35 2.16
C ALA A 800 9.67 11.01 3.55
N GLY A 801 10.77 10.87 4.29
CA GLY A 801 10.95 11.52 5.59
C GLY A 801 10.92 13.06 5.49
N GLU A 802 11.66 13.64 4.54
CA GLU A 802 11.70 15.09 4.33
C GLU A 802 10.36 15.67 3.87
N TRP A 803 9.60 14.97 3.03
CA TRP A 803 8.28 15.43 2.58
C TRP A 803 7.26 15.43 3.71
N ILE A 804 7.25 14.39 4.55
CA ILE A 804 6.37 14.35 5.72
C ILE A 804 6.69 15.53 6.64
N GLU A 805 7.96 15.80 6.90
CA GLU A 805 8.34 16.95 7.72
C GLU A 805 8.08 18.29 7.05
N GLY A 806 8.28 18.41 5.75
CA GLY A 806 7.98 19.61 4.97
C GLY A 806 6.50 19.96 5.03
N ALA A 807 5.62 18.97 4.85
CA ALA A 807 4.18 19.14 4.99
C ALA A 807 3.79 19.58 6.41
N LEU A 808 4.44 19.02 7.44
CA LEU A 808 4.22 19.42 8.83
C LEU A 808 4.78 20.81 9.16
N ARG A 809 5.84 21.26 8.50
CA ARG A 809 6.38 22.64 8.64
C ARG A 809 5.49 23.65 7.95
N TYR A 810 4.97 23.34 6.76
CA TYR A 810 4.04 24.22 6.04
C TYR A 810 2.74 24.46 6.83
N GLY A 811 2.27 23.45 7.60
CA GLY A 811 1.16 23.64 8.54
C GLY A 811 1.49 24.47 9.80
N LYS A 812 2.77 24.74 10.08
CA LYS A 812 3.25 25.45 11.29
C LYS A 812 3.52 26.94 11.09
N GLU A 813 3.89 27.38 9.88
CA GLU A 813 4.50 28.71 9.68
C GLU A 813 3.57 29.90 9.97
N ASP A 814 2.23 29.75 9.92
CA ASP A 814 1.30 30.87 10.17
C ASP A 814 0.59 30.86 11.54
N ARG A 815 0.41 29.70 12.20
CA ARG A 815 -0.51 29.58 13.37
C ARG A 815 0.14 29.46 14.74
N LEU A 816 1.33 28.86 14.82
CA LEU A 816 2.03 28.71 16.10
C LEU A 816 2.40 30.08 16.71
N PRO A 817 2.93 31.07 15.95
CA PRO A 817 3.18 32.40 16.51
C PRO A 817 1.93 33.06 17.07
N LEU A 818 0.80 33.00 16.35
CA LEU A 818 -0.50 33.54 16.79
C LEU A 818 -1.01 32.88 18.07
N MET A 819 -0.93 31.54 18.17
CA MET A 819 -1.28 30.80 19.37
C MET A 819 -0.41 31.23 20.56
N LEU A 820 0.88 31.44 20.36
CA LEU A 820 1.78 31.87 21.43
C LEU A 820 1.52 33.30 21.88
N ASP A 821 1.19 34.20 20.96
CA ASP A 821 0.79 35.58 21.27
C ASP A 821 -0.52 35.61 22.09
N ASP A 822 -1.52 34.82 21.70
CA ASP A 822 -2.76 34.65 22.48
C ASP A 822 -2.48 34.00 23.84
N THR A 823 -1.59 33.00 23.89
CA THR A 823 -1.16 32.37 25.16
C THR A 823 -0.55 33.41 26.10
N ILE A 824 0.36 34.25 25.60
CA ILE A 824 0.99 35.33 26.38
C ILE A 824 -0.08 36.31 26.86
N THR A 825 -1.03 36.67 26.00
CA THR A 825 -2.12 37.59 26.32
C THR A 825 -2.98 37.04 27.46
N PHE A 826 -3.41 35.78 27.36
CA PHE A 826 -4.22 35.13 28.39
C PHE A 826 -3.43 34.89 29.68
N PHE A 827 -2.17 34.45 29.58
CA PHE A 827 -1.32 34.19 30.74
C PHE A 827 -0.96 35.49 31.48
N SER A 828 -0.69 36.57 30.75
CA SER A 828 -0.49 37.90 31.33
C SER A 828 -1.73 38.36 32.08
N ARG A 829 -2.94 38.22 31.50
CA ARG A 829 -4.20 38.55 32.19
C ARG A 829 -4.39 37.73 33.47
N LEU A 830 -4.25 36.41 33.40
CA LEU A 830 -4.43 35.50 34.55
C LEU A 830 -3.40 35.72 35.67
N THR A 831 -2.23 36.24 35.31
CA THR A 831 -1.15 36.57 36.26
C THR A 831 -1.07 38.07 36.58
N GLU A 832 -2.10 38.84 36.20
CA GLU A 832 -2.21 40.29 36.43
C GLU A 832 -0.96 41.08 35.94
N GLY A 833 -0.40 40.65 34.82
CA GLY A 833 0.75 41.26 34.17
C GLY A 833 2.11 40.84 34.75
N ALA A 834 2.15 39.82 35.61
CA ALA A 834 3.42 39.30 36.14
C ALA A 834 4.28 38.64 35.05
N TYR A 835 3.68 37.95 34.08
CA TYR A 835 4.38 37.30 32.98
C TYR A 835 3.96 37.90 31.63
N THR A 836 4.95 38.27 30.81
CA THR A 836 4.75 39.11 29.63
C THR A 836 5.31 38.52 28.34
N GLY A 837 5.94 37.34 28.39
CA GLY A 837 6.51 36.72 27.20
C GLY A 837 6.71 35.22 27.32
N ILE A 838 6.80 34.55 26.18
CA ILE A 838 7.14 33.14 26.05
C ILE A 838 8.24 33.02 24.99
N ALA A 839 9.29 32.25 25.29
CA ALA A 839 10.39 31.98 24.36
C ALA A 839 10.65 30.48 24.24
N PHE A 840 10.77 29.99 23.01
CA PHE A 840 11.20 28.62 22.73
C PHE A 840 12.70 28.58 22.46
N GLN A 841 13.43 27.80 23.26
CA GLN A 841 14.84 27.52 23.04
C GLN A 841 15.03 26.02 22.75
N LYS A 842 16.24 25.61 22.32
CA LYS A 842 16.59 24.20 22.07
C LYS A 842 16.27 23.24 23.24
N ASN A 843 16.16 23.77 24.46
CA ASN A 843 15.90 23.03 25.69
C ASN A 843 14.46 23.24 26.23
N GLY A 844 13.54 23.71 25.39
CA GLY A 844 12.11 23.88 25.69
C GLY A 844 11.63 25.30 25.94
N MET A 845 10.34 25.39 26.30
CA MET A 845 9.62 26.65 26.53
C MET A 845 10.06 27.30 27.85
N LYS A 846 10.29 28.60 27.82
CA LYS A 846 10.47 29.45 29.01
C LYS A 846 9.45 30.59 28.99
N VAL A 847 8.93 30.93 30.16
CA VAL A 847 8.10 32.12 30.35
C VAL A 847 8.95 33.26 30.89
N GLN A 848 8.71 34.47 30.41
CA GLN A 848 9.40 35.68 30.86
C GLN A 848 8.49 36.46 31.80
N ARG A 849 9.02 36.76 32.98
CA ARG A 849 8.39 37.64 33.96
C ARG A 849 8.67 39.11 33.60
N LYS A 850 7.83 40.04 34.05
CA LYS A 850 7.89 41.48 33.77
C LYS A 850 9.25 42.15 34.08
N ASP A 851 10.04 41.57 34.98
CA ASP A 851 11.39 42.01 35.33
C ASP A 851 12.49 41.45 34.42
N GLY A 852 12.12 40.72 33.37
CA GLY A 852 13.02 40.12 32.39
C GLY A 852 13.55 38.75 32.77
N THR A 853 13.28 38.27 33.99
CA THR A 853 13.69 36.91 34.42
C THR A 853 12.91 35.83 33.66
N THR A 854 13.58 34.72 33.34
CA THR A 854 12.95 33.61 32.60
C THR A 854 12.86 32.38 33.48
N PHE A 855 11.71 31.71 33.45
CA PHE A 855 11.42 30.51 34.24
C PHE A 855 11.01 29.38 33.32
N LEU A 856 11.45 28.17 33.65
CA LEU A 856 10.89 26.94 33.10
C LEU A 856 9.53 26.65 33.77
N PRO A 857 8.59 25.95 33.09
CA PRO A 857 7.30 25.62 33.67
C PRO A 857 7.39 24.88 35.01
N ASN A 858 8.40 24.05 35.23
CA ASN A 858 8.60 23.35 36.50
C ASN A 858 9.17 24.22 37.64
N GLU A 859 9.64 25.43 37.35
CA GLU A 859 10.15 26.42 38.32
C GLU A 859 9.05 27.37 38.82
N LEU A 860 7.90 27.38 38.17
CA LEU A 860 6.75 28.19 38.53
C LEU A 860 5.98 27.59 39.72
N SER A 861 5.28 28.44 40.47
CA SER A 861 4.36 27.99 41.52
C SER A 861 3.23 27.14 40.92
N GLN A 862 2.65 26.23 41.70
CA GLN A 862 1.61 25.33 41.20
C GLN A 862 0.43 26.08 40.56
N GLY A 863 -0.10 27.12 41.21
CA GLY A 863 -1.19 27.93 40.64
C GLY A 863 -0.78 28.69 39.38
N THR A 864 0.46 29.17 39.29
CA THR A 864 0.97 29.85 38.08
C THR A 864 1.15 28.87 36.90
N VAL A 865 1.60 27.65 37.16
CA VAL A 865 1.68 26.60 36.14
C VAL A 865 0.30 26.21 35.62
N GLU A 866 -0.68 26.07 36.51
CA GLU A 866 -2.07 25.79 36.14
C GLU A 866 -2.62 26.89 35.23
N GLN A 867 -2.37 28.16 35.55
CA GLN A 867 -2.74 29.31 34.72
C GLN A 867 -2.06 29.30 33.34
N LEU A 868 -0.78 28.92 33.27
CA LEU A 868 -0.05 28.80 32.00
C LEU A 868 -0.67 27.71 31.11
N TYR A 869 -0.97 26.54 31.67
CA TYR A 869 -1.61 25.46 30.90
C TYR A 869 -3.01 25.82 30.43
N ILE A 870 -3.79 26.50 31.26
CA ILE A 870 -5.11 26.97 30.87
C ILE A 870 -4.98 28.00 29.73
N ALA A 871 -4.08 28.98 29.86
CA ALA A 871 -3.82 29.97 28.81
C ALA A 871 -3.41 29.31 27.48
N LEU A 872 -2.53 28.31 27.52
CA LEU A 872 -2.12 27.53 26.34
C LEU A 872 -3.29 26.81 25.68
N ARG A 873 -4.15 26.17 26.47
CA ARG A 873 -5.32 25.44 25.95
C ARG A 873 -6.38 26.38 25.38
N LEU A 874 -6.67 27.49 26.06
CA LEU A 874 -7.60 28.50 25.57
C LEU A 874 -7.11 29.12 24.25
N ALA A 875 -5.83 29.48 24.19
CA ALA A 875 -5.22 30.00 22.97
C ALA A 875 -5.26 28.99 21.83
N PHE A 876 -4.99 27.72 22.11
CA PHE A 876 -5.13 26.66 21.13
C PHE A 876 -6.56 26.55 20.60
N VAL A 877 -7.56 26.39 21.49
CA VAL A 877 -8.97 26.25 21.11
C VAL A 877 -9.42 27.43 20.25
N LYS A 878 -9.06 28.66 20.65
CA LYS A 878 -9.34 29.89 19.88
C LYS A 878 -8.69 29.87 18.49
N ASN A 879 -7.41 29.54 18.39
CA ASN A 879 -6.65 29.58 17.13
C ASN A 879 -6.93 28.37 16.20
N THR A 880 -7.69 27.37 16.66
CA THR A 880 -8.11 26.22 15.85
C THR A 880 -9.61 26.14 15.61
N ALA A 881 -10.40 27.10 16.13
CA ALA A 881 -11.86 27.07 16.04
C ALA A 881 -12.39 27.04 14.60
N ASP A 882 -11.64 27.60 13.64
CA ASP A 882 -11.96 27.62 12.21
C ASP A 882 -11.69 26.26 11.51
N ILE A 883 -10.78 25.43 12.04
CA ILE A 883 -10.46 24.09 11.52
C ILE A 883 -11.33 23.05 12.22
N VAL A 884 -11.35 23.08 13.55
CA VAL A 884 -12.05 22.13 14.41
C VAL A 884 -12.70 22.90 15.56
N SER A 885 -14.03 22.98 15.53
CA SER A 885 -14.82 23.57 16.61
C SER A 885 -15.56 22.48 17.36
N MET A 886 -15.14 22.22 18.61
CA MET A 886 -15.70 21.23 19.52
C MET A 886 -16.06 21.88 20.86
N PRO A 887 -17.13 21.45 21.56
CA PRO A 887 -17.53 22.05 22.82
C PRO A 887 -16.47 21.81 23.90
N VAL A 888 -16.09 22.89 24.58
CA VAL A 888 -15.16 22.88 25.71
C VAL A 888 -15.92 22.47 26.98
N LEU A 889 -15.43 21.44 27.67
CA LEU A 889 -15.98 20.96 28.94
C LEU A 889 -15.07 21.36 30.09
N ILE A 890 -15.56 22.12 31.06
CA ILE A 890 -14.78 22.55 32.23
C ILE A 890 -15.44 21.98 33.49
N ASP A 891 -14.77 21.08 34.21
CA ASP A 891 -15.30 20.42 35.41
C ASP A 891 -14.49 20.85 36.64
N ASP A 892 -15.05 21.73 37.47
CA ASP A 892 -14.44 22.30 38.67
C ASP A 892 -13.00 22.82 38.45
N GLY A 893 -12.72 23.38 37.27
CA GLY A 893 -11.37 23.67 36.80
C GLY A 893 -10.62 24.81 37.52
N PHE A 894 -11.31 25.67 38.28
CA PHE A 894 -10.72 26.92 38.82
C PHE A 894 -10.81 27.04 40.34
N VAL A 895 -10.93 25.93 41.07
CA VAL A 895 -11.05 25.93 42.54
C VAL A 895 -9.81 26.54 43.22
N ASN A 896 -8.63 26.43 42.60
CA ASN A 896 -7.36 26.97 43.13
C ASN A 896 -7.15 28.47 42.86
N PHE A 897 -8.10 29.14 42.21
CA PHE A 897 -7.97 30.55 41.85
C PHE A 897 -8.55 31.42 42.96
N ASP A 898 -7.92 32.56 43.23
CA ASP A 898 -8.53 33.63 44.02
C ASP A 898 -9.67 34.31 43.24
N ASP A 899 -10.49 35.09 43.93
CA ASP A 899 -11.72 35.67 43.34
C ASP A 899 -11.42 36.64 42.18
N ASP A 900 -10.31 37.39 42.23
CA ASP A 900 -9.90 38.29 41.16
C ASP A 900 -9.54 37.49 39.89
N ARG A 901 -8.77 36.42 40.03
CA ARG A 901 -8.42 35.54 38.91
C ARG A 901 -9.61 34.75 38.37
N LYS A 902 -10.56 34.34 39.21
CA LYS A 902 -11.81 33.73 38.76
C LYS A 902 -12.60 34.68 37.89
N ASN A 903 -12.72 35.95 38.28
CA ASN A 903 -13.39 36.96 37.46
C ASN A 903 -12.71 37.15 36.11
N ILE A 904 -11.37 37.22 36.07
CA ILE A 904 -10.61 37.28 34.82
C ILE A 904 -10.88 36.04 33.95
N MET A 905 -10.88 34.85 34.56
CA MET A 905 -11.19 33.61 33.86
C MET A 905 -12.62 33.62 33.30
N PHE A 906 -13.62 34.08 34.06
CA PHE A 906 -14.99 34.19 33.58
C PHE A 906 -15.11 35.12 32.37
N THR A 907 -14.38 36.24 32.35
CA THR A 907 -14.29 37.09 31.16
C THR A 907 -13.65 36.36 29.98
N LEU A 908 -12.57 35.61 30.20
CA LEU A 908 -11.93 34.82 29.14
C LEU A 908 -12.86 33.72 28.59
N LEU A 909 -13.70 33.12 29.42
CA LEU A 909 -14.69 32.14 28.97
C LEU A 909 -15.84 32.76 28.18
N GLU A 910 -16.28 33.97 28.53
CA GLU A 910 -17.24 34.72 27.72
C GLU A 910 -16.65 35.04 26.34
N GLU A 911 -15.42 35.58 26.30
CA GLU A 911 -14.71 35.86 25.04
C GLU A 911 -14.53 34.58 24.20
N LEU A 912 -14.13 33.46 24.81
CA LEU A 912 -14.00 32.18 24.09
C LEU A 912 -15.35 31.66 23.58
N SER A 913 -16.44 31.92 24.30
CA SER A 913 -17.77 31.44 23.95
C SER A 913 -18.34 32.06 22.66
N GLU A 914 -17.77 33.17 22.20
CA GLU A 914 -18.10 33.77 20.91
C GLU A 914 -17.70 32.86 19.74
N ASP A 915 -16.58 32.13 19.88
CA ASP A 915 -16.02 31.26 18.83
C ASP A 915 -16.35 29.77 19.05
N VAL A 916 -16.37 29.31 20.31
CA VAL A 916 -16.49 27.89 20.67
C VAL A 916 -17.39 27.71 21.88
N GLN A 917 -18.35 26.78 21.83
CA GLN A 917 -19.25 26.53 22.96
C GLN A 917 -18.48 26.07 24.22
N VAL A 918 -18.81 26.65 25.37
CA VAL A 918 -18.24 26.35 26.68
C VAL A 918 -19.32 25.81 27.62
N LEU A 919 -19.14 24.58 28.11
CA LEU A 919 -19.96 23.96 29.14
C LEU A 919 -19.17 23.90 30.45
N PHE A 920 -19.54 24.77 31.39
CA PHE A 920 -18.84 24.94 32.66
C PHE A 920 -19.64 24.31 33.81
N PHE A 921 -19.12 23.23 34.38
CA PHE A 921 -19.69 22.54 35.54
C PHE A 921 -18.96 23.03 36.80
N THR A 922 -19.69 23.66 37.72
CA THR A 922 -19.08 24.22 38.93
C THR A 922 -20.02 24.20 40.15
N PHE A 923 -19.46 24.32 41.34
CA PHE A 923 -20.20 24.62 42.57
C PHE A 923 -19.99 26.07 43.06
N ASP A 924 -19.21 26.88 42.34
CA ASP A 924 -18.84 28.21 42.76
C ASP A 924 -20.01 29.20 42.65
N ASP A 925 -20.42 29.81 43.77
CA ASP A 925 -21.54 30.77 43.78
C ASP A 925 -21.21 32.10 43.09
N THR A 926 -19.92 32.43 42.91
CA THR A 926 -19.50 33.66 42.22
C THR A 926 -19.96 33.69 40.75
N CYS A 927 -20.03 32.53 40.09
CA CYS A 927 -20.49 32.45 38.71
C CYS A 927 -21.99 32.74 38.58
N VAL A 928 -22.79 32.41 39.60
CA VAL A 928 -24.25 32.64 39.62
C VAL A 928 -24.57 34.14 39.65
N GLN A 929 -23.69 34.93 40.26
CA GLN A 929 -23.82 36.39 40.32
C GLN A 929 -23.30 37.07 39.04
N ARG A 930 -22.33 36.46 38.35
CA ARG A 930 -21.66 37.02 37.16
C ARG A 930 -22.40 36.76 35.85
N PHE A 931 -22.98 35.57 35.69
CA PHE A 931 -23.63 35.14 34.45
C PHE A 931 -25.14 35.33 34.49
N SER A 932 -25.77 35.47 33.32
CA SER A 932 -27.23 35.67 33.24
C SER A 932 -28.00 34.41 33.66
N GLN A 933 -29.25 34.58 34.10
CA GLN A 933 -30.12 33.46 34.51
C GLN A 933 -30.35 32.42 33.39
N LYS A 934 -30.19 32.80 32.11
CA LYS A 934 -30.31 31.87 30.98
C LYS A 934 -29.07 30.99 30.81
N GLN A 935 -27.90 31.49 31.21
CA GLN A 935 -26.63 30.78 31.12
C GLN A 935 -26.41 29.86 32.33
N VAL A 936 -27.12 30.06 33.45
CA VAL A 936 -26.94 29.27 34.67
C VAL A 936 -28.08 28.26 34.86
N TYR A 937 -27.73 26.98 34.81
CA TYR A 937 -28.64 25.87 35.12
C TYR A 937 -28.33 25.30 36.50
N MET A 938 -29.28 25.38 37.43
CA MET A 938 -29.14 24.86 38.80
C MET A 938 -29.45 23.35 38.84
N LEU A 939 -28.43 22.52 39.04
CA LEU A 939 -28.54 21.08 39.25
C LEU A 939 -29.00 20.79 40.69
N LYS A 940 -30.00 19.91 40.82
CA LYS A 940 -30.57 19.47 42.09
C LYS A 940 -30.10 18.08 42.50
#